data_AF-A0A2D4S1M3-F1
#
_entry.id   AF-A0A2D4S1M3-F1
#
_cell.length_a   1.000
_cell.length_b   1.000
_cell.length_c   1.000
_cell.angle_alpha   90.00
_cell.angle_beta   90.00
_cell.angle_gamma   90.00
#
_symmetry.space_group_name_H-M   'P 1'
#
loop_
_entity.id
_entity.type
_entity.pdbx_description
1 polymer ?
#
loop_
_entity_poly.entity_id
_entity_poly.type
_entity_poly.pdbx_seq_one_letter_code
_entity_poly.pdbx_strand_id
1 'polypeptide(L)'
;MFNLQILTLLLCLSCVSLTQAATNTPVEVQTKTDDLEEIQLKSRLEDSLARDIQSYLGHNRFIINVKVKLEKIRQVIKKSEPPANPPLKNYQPTFLPKLTFPNAPDNESEEEVESLPGLPFMEISSDKEKDAELQFMREQIERLQNEQRQPRWQDGNNESDEAGRSGTEETIGVFNRIAQLTVTLAVEDTIKAEQEAFLRNLVYQKAALNDLRGDELKIIKTQFSALPISEQEALGMASTFDGETAPAQSWMDENFNALLLGLLSLLALLLISLIVLSLRKKTTQEPVPSTAANLSESTPNNVTPPVELDEPSNAQVLQKTRQEIISLGLGQPQHVQGTMDQLLGQEEKITMAASVYRVLGRSLFRSIFPNVEQLQLQSIMAHLADQPPDEEQQFQDTQDFYQLLQKTIQETAEVKSHPFEFLSKLNDSQVVYLIQHEDARIQALIISQLPAQQAARVLNRINEKRQAQVIAELGQFDTFPLDTFKDVADRLAQSSLNVPSFENVNADGLHMLMNMLDNMNSAEENKVLKRLKQDKPDTFYKLRQQYFTFADVLKTPKQILSNALREVERNYIGRAICGTPDEFKIHVLSSLTPKLKALAKEDLKRYEGRIAAKDIEPARKAIVHKLREYIHTGKFSMNELQAHKQAES
;
A
#
# COMPACT_ATOMS: atom_id res chain seq x y z
N MET A 1 -77.83 -14.56 18.80
CA MET A 1 -77.06 -13.86 17.74
C MET A 1 -75.68 -13.42 18.25
N PHE A 2 -74.88 -14.29 18.85
CA PHE A 2 -73.47 -13.97 19.17
C PHE A 2 -72.50 -15.14 18.92
N ASN A 3 -73.00 -16.38 18.84
CA ASN A 3 -72.18 -17.55 18.52
C ASN A 3 -72.06 -17.88 17.02
N LEU A 4 -72.81 -17.20 16.14
CA LEU A 4 -72.76 -17.48 14.71
C LEU A 4 -71.72 -16.62 13.96
N GLN A 5 -71.38 -15.43 14.48
CA GLN A 5 -70.36 -14.57 13.86
C GLN A 5 -68.92 -15.00 14.21
N ILE A 6 -68.70 -15.63 15.36
CA ILE A 6 -67.38 -16.14 15.75
C ILE A 6 -67.05 -17.42 14.98
N LEU A 7 -68.05 -18.26 14.70
CA LEU A 7 -67.84 -19.47 13.89
C LEU A 7 -67.53 -19.14 12.42
N THR A 8 -68.12 -18.07 11.86
CA THR A 8 -67.79 -17.61 10.50
C THR A 8 -66.44 -16.91 10.41
N LEU A 9 -65.95 -16.30 11.48
CA LEU A 9 -64.60 -15.72 11.50
C LEU A 9 -63.52 -16.80 11.65
N LEU A 10 -63.82 -17.89 12.37
CA LEU A 10 -62.91 -19.01 12.59
C LEU A 10 -62.87 -19.99 11.40
N LEU A 11 -63.95 -20.08 10.62
CA LEU A 11 -63.99 -20.83 9.35
C LEU A 11 -63.34 -20.09 8.18
N CYS A 12 -63.18 -18.76 8.27
CA CYS A 12 -62.43 -17.98 7.29
C CYS A 12 -60.91 -17.95 7.56
N LEU A 13 -60.45 -18.46 8.69
CA LEU A 13 -59.02 -18.56 9.03
C LEU A 13 -58.38 -19.91 8.66
N SER A 14 -59.17 -20.90 8.23
CA SER A 14 -58.68 -22.23 7.81
C SER A 14 -58.59 -22.42 6.29
N CYS A 15 -58.88 -21.39 5.50
CA CYS A 15 -58.80 -21.41 4.04
C CYS A 15 -57.77 -20.42 3.47
N VAL A 16 -56.64 -20.25 4.15
CA VAL A 16 -55.43 -19.81 3.43
C VAL A 16 -54.85 -21.07 2.80
N SER A 17 -55.22 -21.29 1.55
CA SER A 17 -54.53 -22.25 0.69
C SER A 17 -53.04 -21.93 0.79
N LEU A 18 -52.24 -22.88 1.31
CA LEU A 18 -50.82 -22.94 1.00
C LEU A 18 -50.75 -22.98 -0.53
N THR A 19 -50.57 -21.82 -1.14
CA THR A 19 -49.94 -21.74 -2.43
C THR A 19 -48.53 -22.26 -2.17
N GLN A 20 -48.32 -23.55 -2.47
CA GLN A 20 -47.00 -24.08 -2.76
C GLN A 20 -46.46 -23.24 -3.93
N ALA A 21 -45.84 -22.10 -3.62
CA ALA A 21 -44.77 -21.61 -4.45
C ALA A 21 -43.76 -22.76 -4.48
N ALA A 22 -43.62 -23.41 -5.63
CA ALA A 22 -42.53 -24.34 -5.85
C ALA A 22 -41.24 -23.55 -5.60
N THR A 23 -40.68 -23.71 -4.40
CA THR A 23 -39.41 -23.11 -4.06
C THR A 23 -38.38 -23.80 -4.93
N ASN A 24 -37.91 -23.09 -5.95
CA ASN A 24 -36.74 -23.47 -6.75
C ASN A 24 -35.47 -23.39 -5.88
N THR A 25 -35.43 -24.08 -4.74
CA THR A 25 -34.23 -24.21 -3.92
C THR A 25 -33.25 -25.12 -4.66
N PRO A 26 -32.03 -24.65 -4.94
CA PRO A 26 -31.00 -25.48 -5.57
C PRO A 26 -30.75 -26.74 -4.75
N VAL A 27 -30.76 -27.91 -5.39
CA VAL A 27 -30.40 -29.18 -4.74
C VAL A 27 -28.94 -29.50 -5.05
N GLU A 28 -28.14 -29.83 -4.03
CA GLU A 28 -26.74 -30.23 -4.16
C GLU A 28 -26.64 -31.71 -4.56
N VAL A 29 -25.89 -32.01 -5.63
CA VAL A 29 -25.65 -33.37 -6.11
C VAL A 29 -24.13 -33.58 -6.25
N GLN A 30 -23.60 -34.65 -5.66
CA GLN A 30 -22.18 -35.00 -5.77
C GLN A 30 -21.84 -35.58 -7.15
N THR A 31 -20.66 -35.26 -7.66
CA THR A 31 -20.12 -35.72 -8.94
C THR A 31 -18.67 -36.19 -8.78
N LYS A 32 -18.15 -36.92 -9.78
CA LYS A 32 -16.79 -37.47 -9.73
C LYS A 32 -15.74 -36.35 -9.70
N THR A 33 -14.83 -36.44 -8.74
CA THR A 33 -13.77 -35.45 -8.46
C THR A 33 -12.60 -35.58 -9.43
N ASP A 34 -11.87 -34.48 -9.62
CA ASP A 34 -10.65 -34.43 -10.43
C ASP A 34 -9.42 -34.59 -9.52
N ASP A 35 -8.66 -35.66 -9.73
CA ASP A 35 -7.46 -35.99 -8.94
C ASP A 35 -6.38 -34.88 -9.06
N LEU A 36 -6.37 -34.12 -10.16
CA LEU A 36 -5.40 -33.03 -10.36
C LEU A 36 -5.66 -31.84 -9.44
N GLU A 37 -6.93 -31.48 -9.20
CA GLU A 37 -7.32 -30.37 -8.33
C GLU A 37 -6.97 -30.67 -6.86
N GLU A 38 -7.09 -31.94 -6.46
CA GLU A 38 -6.67 -32.43 -5.14
C GLU A 38 -5.17 -32.31 -4.94
N ILE A 39 -4.37 -32.74 -5.93
CA ILE A 39 -2.90 -32.63 -5.90
C ILE A 39 -2.46 -31.16 -5.83
N GLN A 40 -3.07 -30.27 -6.61
CA GLN A 40 -2.75 -28.84 -6.60
C GLN A 40 -3.11 -28.15 -5.28
N LEU A 41 -4.23 -28.54 -4.65
CA LEU A 41 -4.61 -28.00 -3.35
C LEU A 41 -3.68 -28.50 -2.24
N LYS A 42 -3.33 -29.80 -2.27
CA LYS A 42 -2.34 -30.38 -1.38
C LYS A 42 -1.01 -29.61 -1.42
N SER A 43 -0.42 -29.46 -2.61
CA SER A 43 0.87 -28.79 -2.76
C SER A 43 0.84 -27.35 -2.22
N ARG A 44 -0.23 -26.60 -2.53
CA ARG A 44 -0.39 -25.22 -2.05
C ARG A 44 -0.48 -25.13 -0.52
N LEU A 45 -1.18 -26.06 0.11
CA LEU A 45 -1.28 -26.12 1.57
C LEU A 45 0.05 -26.51 2.22
N GLU A 46 0.76 -27.48 1.66
CA GLU A 46 2.11 -27.87 2.13
C GLU A 46 3.08 -26.68 2.06
N ASP A 47 3.15 -25.99 0.93
CA ASP A 47 4.06 -24.84 0.74
C ASP A 47 3.74 -23.67 1.68
N SER A 48 2.46 -23.34 1.85
CA SER A 48 2.04 -22.25 2.72
C SER A 48 2.31 -22.59 4.19
N LEU A 49 1.98 -23.81 4.62
CA LEU A 49 2.20 -24.23 6.00
C LEU A 49 3.69 -24.37 6.30
N ALA A 50 4.48 -24.92 5.37
CA ALA A 50 5.92 -25.04 5.53
C ALA A 50 6.58 -23.67 5.70
N ARG A 51 6.22 -22.68 4.89
CA ARG A 51 6.74 -21.32 5.00
C ARG A 51 6.46 -20.70 6.37
N ASP A 52 5.22 -20.79 6.83
CA ASP A 52 4.81 -20.18 8.09
C ASP A 52 5.46 -20.91 9.29
N ILE A 53 5.50 -22.24 9.26
CA ILE A 53 6.15 -23.05 10.29
C ILE A 53 7.67 -22.77 10.34
N GLN A 54 8.33 -22.66 9.18
CA GLN A 54 9.75 -22.31 9.11
C GLN A 54 10.02 -20.93 9.70
N SER A 55 9.15 -19.95 9.44
CA SER A 55 9.32 -18.60 9.99
C SER A 55 9.32 -18.57 11.52
N TYR A 56 8.55 -19.47 12.15
CA TYR A 56 8.44 -19.59 13.60
C TYR A 56 9.53 -20.46 14.22
N LEU A 57 9.82 -21.62 13.60
CA LEU A 57 10.81 -22.58 14.10
C LEU A 57 12.26 -22.19 13.75
N GLY A 58 12.45 -21.22 12.87
CA GLY A 58 13.77 -20.71 12.49
C GLY A 58 14.61 -21.77 11.79
N HIS A 59 15.60 -22.32 12.49
CA HIS A 59 16.54 -23.32 11.94
C HIS A 59 16.17 -24.76 12.31
N ASN A 60 15.12 -24.97 13.11
CA ASN A 60 14.72 -26.32 13.51
C ASN A 60 14.09 -27.08 12.33
N ARG A 61 14.45 -28.36 12.21
CA ARG A 61 14.00 -29.21 11.11
C ARG A 61 12.57 -29.70 11.36
N PHE A 62 11.77 -29.75 10.30
CA PHE A 62 10.43 -30.34 10.33
C PHE A 62 10.07 -30.95 8.98
N ILE A 63 9.09 -31.85 8.98
CA ILE A 63 8.46 -32.41 7.78
C ILE A 63 6.96 -32.19 7.89
N ILE A 64 6.34 -31.72 6.83
CA ILE A 64 4.88 -31.58 6.75
C ILE A 64 4.35 -32.41 5.59
N ASN A 65 3.22 -33.10 5.82
CA ASN A 65 2.49 -33.84 4.81
C ASN A 65 1.01 -33.53 4.95
N VAL A 66 0.38 -33.14 3.85
CA VAL A 66 -1.05 -32.84 3.80
C VAL A 66 -1.74 -33.87 2.91
N LYS A 67 -2.84 -34.45 3.40
CA LYS A 67 -3.76 -35.28 2.62
C LYS A 67 -5.09 -34.56 2.57
N VAL A 68 -5.57 -34.29 1.36
CA VAL A 68 -6.87 -33.67 1.12
C VAL A 68 -7.72 -34.67 0.36
N LYS A 69 -9.01 -34.74 0.66
CA LYS A 69 -10.00 -35.42 -0.18
C LYS A 69 -11.04 -34.39 -0.61
N LEU A 70 -11.22 -34.22 -1.92
CA LEU A 70 -12.20 -33.28 -2.47
C LEU A 70 -13.51 -33.99 -2.86
N GLU A 71 -14.61 -33.24 -2.84
CA GLU A 71 -15.92 -33.58 -3.39
C GLU A 71 -16.38 -32.48 -4.35
N LYS A 72 -16.82 -32.86 -5.54
CA LYS A 72 -17.31 -31.91 -6.55
C LYS A 72 -18.82 -31.87 -6.51
N ILE A 73 -19.37 -30.72 -6.14
CA ILE A 73 -20.81 -30.54 -5.91
C ILE A 73 -21.38 -29.69 -7.05
N ARG A 74 -22.45 -30.19 -7.68
CA ARG A 74 -23.27 -29.42 -8.61
C ARG A 74 -24.56 -28.98 -7.93
N GLN A 75 -24.99 -27.74 -8.18
CA GLN A 75 -26.28 -27.23 -7.75
C GLN A 75 -27.27 -27.27 -8.92
N VAL A 76 -28.44 -27.90 -8.74
CA VAL A 76 -29.45 -28.05 -9.79
C VAL A 76 -30.82 -27.47 -9.40
N ILE A 77 -31.53 -26.89 -10.36
CA ILE A 77 -32.95 -26.47 -10.23
C ILE A 77 -33.80 -27.30 -11.19
N LYS A 78 -34.96 -27.77 -10.72
CA LYS A 78 -35.96 -28.43 -11.57
C LYS A 78 -36.86 -27.37 -12.21
N LYS A 79 -36.81 -27.24 -13.54
CA LYS A 79 -37.66 -26.32 -14.30
C LYS A 79 -39.07 -26.93 -14.47
N SER A 80 -40.12 -26.16 -14.20
CA SER A 80 -41.50 -26.53 -14.54
C SER A 80 -41.93 -25.82 -15.83
N GLU A 81 -42.47 -26.55 -16.79
CA GLU A 81 -42.94 -26.01 -18.08
C GLU A 81 -44.11 -25.01 -17.90
N PRO A 82 -44.14 -23.89 -18.63
CA PRO A 82 -45.24 -22.92 -18.55
C PRO A 82 -46.48 -23.41 -19.33
N PRO A 83 -47.71 -23.02 -18.93
CA PRO A 83 -48.94 -23.48 -19.58
C PRO A 83 -49.14 -22.80 -20.96
N ALA A 84 -49.66 -23.57 -21.90
CA ALA A 84 -49.96 -23.13 -23.26
C ALA A 84 -51.03 -22.02 -23.31
N ASN A 85 -50.73 -20.91 -23.99
CA ASN A 85 -51.68 -19.82 -24.22
C ASN A 85 -52.74 -20.17 -25.30
N PRO A 86 -54.01 -19.70 -25.17
CA PRO A 86 -55.07 -19.96 -26.14
C PRO A 86 -55.00 -19.00 -27.36
N PRO A 87 -55.64 -19.33 -28.50
CA PRO A 87 -55.38 -18.63 -29.77
C PRO A 87 -56.41 -17.53 -30.05
N LEU A 88 -55.99 -16.27 -30.23
CA LEU A 88 -56.76 -15.17 -30.86
C LEU A 88 -55.74 -14.09 -31.32
N LYS A 89 -55.81 -13.38 -32.45
CA LYS A 89 -56.82 -13.15 -33.49
C LYS A 89 -56.10 -12.54 -34.72
N ASN A 90 -56.63 -12.78 -35.92
CA ASN A 90 -56.09 -12.33 -37.22
C ASN A 90 -55.75 -10.82 -37.29
N TYR A 91 -54.50 -10.50 -37.65
CA TYR A 91 -54.11 -9.23 -38.25
C TYR A 91 -53.69 -9.50 -39.71
N GLN A 92 -54.36 -8.86 -40.67
CA GLN A 92 -53.91 -8.89 -42.07
C GLN A 92 -52.66 -8.02 -42.21
N PRO A 93 -51.59 -8.50 -42.89
CA PRO A 93 -50.39 -7.71 -43.07
C PRO A 93 -50.57 -6.72 -44.23
N THR A 94 -50.37 -5.45 -43.92
CA THR A 94 -50.13 -4.40 -44.92
C THR A 94 -48.81 -4.72 -45.64
N PHE A 95 -48.85 -4.81 -46.97
CA PHE A 95 -47.70 -5.11 -47.82
C PHE A 95 -46.58 -4.07 -47.63
N LEU A 96 -45.43 -4.51 -47.11
CA LEU A 96 -44.16 -3.81 -47.29
C LEU A 96 -43.43 -4.40 -48.51
N PRO A 97 -42.82 -3.57 -49.39
CA PRO A 97 -42.07 -4.08 -50.52
C PRO A 97 -40.82 -4.84 -50.07
N LYS A 98 -40.58 -6.00 -50.69
CA LYS A 98 -39.37 -6.82 -50.50
C LYS A 98 -38.14 -6.04 -50.95
N LEU A 99 -37.20 -5.83 -50.04
CA LEU A 99 -35.83 -5.47 -50.37
C LEU A 99 -35.15 -6.70 -51.00
N THR A 100 -34.90 -6.64 -52.30
CA THR A 100 -34.07 -7.60 -53.03
C THR A 100 -32.64 -7.08 -53.09
N PHE A 101 -31.71 -7.79 -52.47
CA PHE A 101 -30.28 -7.57 -52.65
C PHE A 101 -29.80 -8.34 -53.90
N PRO A 102 -28.88 -7.78 -54.71
CA PRO A 102 -28.35 -8.49 -55.87
C PRO A 102 -27.53 -9.70 -55.42
N ASN A 103 -27.78 -10.86 -56.04
CA ASN A 103 -26.93 -12.03 -55.90
C ASN A 103 -25.53 -11.70 -56.47
N ALA A 104 -24.50 -12.00 -55.69
CA ALA A 104 -23.13 -12.05 -56.20
C ALA A 104 -23.03 -13.20 -57.23
N PRO A 105 -22.42 -12.99 -58.40
CA PRO A 105 -22.24 -14.03 -59.39
C PRO A 105 -21.12 -14.98 -58.99
N ASP A 106 -21.41 -16.28 -59.04
CA ASP A 106 -20.41 -17.34 -59.01
C ASP A 106 -19.74 -17.49 -60.40
N ASN A 107 -18.41 -17.62 -60.35
CA ASN A 107 -17.47 -18.12 -61.36
C ASN A 107 -17.32 -17.37 -62.70
N GLU A 108 -16.11 -16.86 -62.96
CA GLU A 108 -15.22 -17.38 -64.01
C GLU A 108 -13.84 -16.69 -63.99
N SER A 109 -12.82 -17.47 -64.38
CA SER A 109 -11.47 -17.10 -64.88
C SER A 109 -10.43 -16.47 -63.93
N GLU A 110 -9.42 -17.30 -63.66
CA GLU A 110 -8.00 -16.99 -63.60
C GLU A 110 -7.60 -15.73 -64.41
N GLU A 111 -7.13 -14.68 -63.74
CA GLU A 111 -6.13 -13.75 -64.31
C GLU A 111 -5.16 -13.30 -63.21
N GLU A 112 -3.88 -13.42 -63.56
CA GLU A 112 -2.69 -13.14 -62.78
C GLU A 112 -2.65 -11.69 -62.28
N VAL A 113 -2.32 -11.49 -60.99
CA VAL A 113 -1.82 -10.20 -60.51
C VAL A 113 -0.35 -10.36 -60.16
N GLU A 114 0.46 -9.87 -61.10
CA GLU A 114 1.91 -9.73 -61.09
C GLU A 114 2.39 -9.01 -59.82
N SER A 115 3.41 -9.58 -59.18
CA SER A 115 4.03 -9.04 -57.97
C SER A 115 4.90 -7.82 -58.28
N LEU A 116 4.79 -6.78 -57.45
CA LEU A 116 5.74 -5.67 -57.44
C LEU A 116 7.13 -6.18 -57.00
N PRO A 117 8.21 -5.92 -57.75
CA PRO A 117 9.53 -6.43 -57.44
C PRO A 117 10.23 -5.54 -56.40
N GLY A 118 10.95 -6.16 -55.45
CA GLY A 118 12.10 -5.52 -54.82
C GLY A 118 12.09 -5.31 -53.30
N LEU A 119 11.69 -6.31 -52.50
CA LEU A 119 12.18 -6.42 -51.12
C LEU A 119 12.69 -7.85 -50.87
N PRO A 120 13.88 -8.01 -50.26
CA PRO A 120 14.45 -9.33 -50.03
C PRO A 120 13.57 -10.10 -49.04
N PHE A 121 13.09 -11.27 -49.46
CA PHE A 121 12.48 -12.25 -48.59
C PHE A 121 13.51 -12.67 -47.55
N MET A 122 13.24 -12.38 -46.28
CA MET A 122 13.85 -13.08 -45.16
C MET A 122 12.81 -14.11 -44.71
N GLU A 123 13.06 -15.39 -44.99
CA GLU A 123 12.26 -16.48 -44.45
C GLU A 123 12.34 -16.42 -42.91
N ILE A 124 11.27 -15.95 -42.27
CA ILE A 124 11.06 -16.28 -40.87
C ILE A 124 10.57 -17.71 -40.89
N SER A 125 11.45 -18.65 -40.54
CA SER A 125 11.12 -20.04 -40.31
C SER A 125 9.84 -20.10 -39.48
N SER A 126 8.76 -20.59 -40.09
CA SER A 126 7.56 -20.99 -39.38
C SER A 126 8.00 -22.08 -38.41
N ASP A 127 8.12 -21.74 -37.12
CA ASP A 127 8.27 -22.70 -36.03
C ASP A 127 7.04 -23.60 -36.08
N LYS A 128 7.14 -24.72 -36.83
CA LYS A 128 6.08 -25.72 -36.95
C LYS A 128 5.62 -26.22 -35.57
N GLU A 129 6.47 -26.08 -34.55
CA GLU A 129 6.13 -26.30 -33.14
C GLU A 129 5.12 -25.31 -32.58
N LYS A 130 5.22 -24.00 -32.87
CA LYS A 130 4.26 -22.99 -32.39
C LYS A 130 2.90 -23.14 -33.05
N ASP A 131 2.89 -23.46 -34.34
CA ASP A 131 1.64 -23.71 -35.06
C ASP A 131 1.00 -25.04 -34.61
N ALA A 132 1.81 -26.07 -34.30
CA ALA A 132 1.33 -27.31 -33.71
C ALA A 132 0.79 -27.11 -32.28
N GLU A 133 1.42 -26.25 -31.48
CA GLU A 133 0.98 -25.93 -30.12
C GLU A 133 -0.33 -25.12 -30.13
N LEU A 134 -0.48 -24.18 -31.07
CA LEU A 134 -1.73 -23.45 -31.27
C LEU A 134 -2.87 -24.34 -31.79
N GLN A 135 -2.56 -25.32 -32.65
CA GLN A 135 -3.52 -26.31 -33.12
C GLN A 135 -3.93 -27.26 -31.99
N PHE A 136 -2.97 -27.71 -31.19
CA PHE A 136 -3.22 -28.53 -30.01
C PHE A 136 -4.10 -27.79 -28.99
N MET A 137 -3.81 -26.52 -28.71
CA MET A 137 -4.66 -25.70 -27.81
C MET A 137 -6.07 -25.49 -28.39
N ARG A 138 -6.21 -25.32 -29.71
CA ARG A 138 -7.53 -25.22 -30.35
C ARG A 138 -8.31 -26.53 -30.25
N GLU A 139 -7.68 -27.68 -30.50
CA GLU A 139 -8.29 -29.00 -30.29
C GLU A 139 -8.67 -29.24 -28.84
N GLN A 140 -7.86 -28.75 -27.89
CA GLN A 140 -8.14 -28.86 -26.46
C GLN A 140 -9.34 -28.01 -26.05
N ILE A 141 -9.44 -26.78 -26.56
CA ILE A 141 -10.60 -25.90 -26.36
C ILE A 141 -11.85 -26.51 -26.99
N GLU A 142 -11.75 -27.09 -28.18
CA GLU A 142 -12.87 -27.73 -28.88
C GLU A 142 -13.33 -29.01 -28.17
N ARG A 143 -12.41 -29.83 -27.65
CA ARG A 143 -12.74 -30.96 -26.78
C ARG A 143 -13.48 -30.53 -25.52
N LEU A 144 -12.99 -29.49 -24.84
CA LEU A 144 -13.62 -28.95 -23.63
C LEU A 144 -15.01 -28.36 -23.94
N GLN A 145 -15.17 -27.68 -25.07
CA GLN A 145 -16.47 -27.19 -25.52
C GLN A 145 -17.43 -28.33 -25.89
N ASN A 146 -16.94 -29.42 -26.46
CA ASN A 146 -17.75 -30.60 -26.78
C ASN A 146 -18.10 -31.45 -25.55
N GLU A 147 -17.21 -31.56 -24.56
CA GLU A 147 -17.50 -32.20 -23.26
C GLU A 147 -18.55 -31.40 -22.46
N GLN A 148 -18.55 -30.07 -22.57
CA GLN A 148 -19.60 -29.23 -21.97
C GLN A 148 -20.95 -29.34 -22.70
N ARG A 149 -20.99 -29.84 -23.94
CA ARG A 149 -22.19 -29.83 -24.80
C ARG A 149 -22.92 -31.17 -24.90
N GLN A 150 -22.40 -32.26 -24.34
CA GLN A 150 -23.10 -33.56 -24.39
C GLN A 150 -23.82 -33.89 -23.07
N PRO A 151 -25.15 -34.10 -23.09
CA PRO A 151 -25.83 -34.73 -21.96
C PRO A 151 -25.46 -36.22 -21.92
N ARG A 152 -24.61 -36.60 -20.98
CA ARG A 152 -24.17 -37.97 -20.79
C ARG A 152 -25.18 -38.74 -19.91
N TRP A 153 -26.17 -39.35 -20.56
CA TRP A 153 -26.95 -40.43 -19.97
C TRP A 153 -26.40 -41.76 -20.48
N GLN A 154 -25.89 -42.61 -19.57
CA GLN A 154 -25.80 -44.04 -19.83
C GLN A 154 -25.89 -44.82 -18.51
N ASP A 155 -26.80 -45.79 -18.53
CA ASP A 155 -27.39 -46.59 -17.44
C ASP A 155 -26.43 -47.44 -16.60
N GLY A 156 -26.89 -47.76 -15.39
CA GLY A 156 -26.36 -48.82 -14.54
C GLY A 156 -27.18 -49.09 -13.27
N ASN A 157 -28.37 -49.68 -13.42
CA ASN A 157 -29.16 -50.49 -12.47
C ASN A 157 -29.32 -50.05 -11.00
N ASN A 158 -30.55 -49.63 -10.64
CA ASN A 158 -31.41 -50.40 -9.73
C ASN A 158 -32.87 -49.93 -9.81
N GLU A 159 -33.77 -50.89 -9.98
CA GLU A 159 -35.23 -50.75 -10.05
C GLU A 159 -35.83 -50.31 -8.71
N SER A 160 -36.66 -49.26 -8.74
CA SER A 160 -37.97 -49.26 -8.08
C SER A 160 -38.83 -48.16 -8.71
N ASP A 161 -39.86 -48.58 -9.43
CA ASP A 161 -40.86 -47.76 -10.09
C ASP A 161 -41.56 -46.79 -9.12
N GLU A 162 -41.48 -45.49 -9.43
CA GLU A 162 -42.58 -44.55 -9.20
C GLU A 162 -42.67 -43.57 -10.38
N ALA A 163 -43.80 -43.63 -11.07
CA ALA A 163 -44.12 -42.79 -12.22
C ALA A 163 -44.31 -41.32 -11.79
N GLY A 164 -43.55 -40.40 -12.38
CA GLY A 164 -43.87 -38.97 -12.28
C GLY A 164 -42.76 -37.99 -12.67
N ARG A 165 -42.95 -37.31 -13.81
CA ARG A 165 -42.30 -36.04 -14.23
C ARG A 165 -40.78 -36.08 -14.43
N SER A 166 -40.35 -36.29 -15.68
CA SER A 166 -39.04 -35.87 -16.15
C SER A 166 -39.01 -34.32 -16.20
N GLY A 167 -38.59 -33.71 -15.09
CA GLY A 167 -38.26 -32.28 -15.06
C GLY A 167 -36.84 -32.09 -15.57
N THR A 168 -36.65 -31.20 -16.55
CA THR A 168 -35.31 -30.82 -17.01
C THR A 168 -34.56 -30.13 -15.86
N GLU A 169 -33.53 -30.80 -15.33
CA GLU A 169 -32.64 -30.24 -14.31
C GLU A 169 -31.63 -29.29 -14.98
N GLU A 170 -31.57 -28.05 -14.50
CA GLU A 170 -30.62 -27.04 -14.97
C GLU A 170 -29.53 -26.84 -13.91
N THR A 171 -28.26 -27.06 -14.28
CA THR A 171 -27.12 -26.87 -13.37
C THR A 171 -26.80 -25.38 -13.27
N ILE A 172 -26.90 -24.82 -12.08
CA ILE A 172 -26.60 -23.41 -11.81
C ILE A 172 -25.10 -23.19 -11.59
N GLY A 173 -24.43 -24.16 -10.95
CA GLY A 173 -23.04 -24.01 -10.56
C GLY A 173 -22.39 -25.31 -10.12
N VAL A 174 -21.06 -25.38 -10.25
CA VAL A 174 -20.22 -26.50 -9.81
C VAL A 174 -19.07 -25.96 -8.98
N PHE A 175 -18.86 -26.48 -7.78
CA PHE A 175 -17.76 -26.08 -6.91
C PHE A 175 -17.15 -27.28 -6.19
N ASN A 176 -15.90 -27.11 -5.77
CA ASN A 176 -15.17 -28.12 -5.00
C ASN A 176 -15.33 -27.85 -3.51
N ARG A 177 -15.72 -28.87 -2.75
CA ARG A 177 -15.81 -28.87 -1.29
C ARG A 177 -14.76 -29.83 -0.74
N ILE A 178 -14.02 -29.43 0.28
CA ILE A 178 -13.13 -30.35 1.00
C ILE A 178 -14.02 -31.30 1.80
N ALA A 179 -13.87 -32.60 1.56
CA ALA A 179 -14.54 -33.65 2.30
C ALA A 179 -13.74 -34.09 3.51
N GLN A 180 -12.41 -34.11 3.41
CA GLN A 180 -11.52 -34.44 4.54
C GLN A 180 -10.14 -33.82 4.35
N LEU A 181 -9.52 -33.37 5.44
CA LEU A 181 -8.17 -32.82 5.46
C LEU A 181 -7.36 -33.41 6.63
N THR A 182 -6.23 -34.05 6.34
CA THR A 182 -5.30 -34.56 7.34
C THR A 182 -3.94 -33.90 7.18
N VAL A 183 -3.44 -33.28 8.25
CA VAL A 183 -2.11 -32.68 8.29
C VAL A 183 -1.25 -33.47 9.27
N THR A 184 -0.12 -33.97 8.80
CA THR A 184 0.90 -34.63 9.63
C THR A 184 2.15 -33.76 9.67
N LEU A 185 2.55 -33.36 10.86
CA LEU A 185 3.70 -32.51 11.12
C LEU A 185 4.69 -33.26 12.00
N ALA A 186 5.85 -33.61 11.46
CA ALA A 186 6.96 -34.16 12.22
C ALA A 186 7.96 -33.05 12.59
N VAL A 187 8.28 -32.92 13.86
CA VAL A 187 9.10 -31.83 14.43
C VAL A 187 10.17 -32.39 15.35
N GLU A 188 11.27 -31.65 15.53
CA GLU A 188 12.38 -32.08 16.37
C GLU A 188 11.93 -32.27 17.83
N ASP A 189 12.47 -33.27 18.54
CA ASP A 189 12.08 -33.59 19.92
C ASP A 189 12.46 -32.52 20.95
N THR A 190 13.27 -31.54 20.54
CA THR A 190 13.73 -30.40 21.34
C THR A 190 12.69 -29.30 21.53
N ILE A 191 11.54 -29.36 20.84
CA ILE A 191 10.50 -28.32 20.95
C ILE A 191 9.78 -28.32 22.32
N LYS A 192 9.55 -27.13 22.87
CA LYS A 192 8.81 -26.93 24.12
C LYS A 192 7.30 -27.14 23.92
N ALA A 193 6.58 -27.44 25.01
CA ALA A 193 5.12 -27.63 24.96
C ALA A 193 4.37 -26.38 24.47
N GLU A 194 4.86 -25.18 24.79
CA GLU A 194 4.31 -23.91 24.29
C GLU A 194 4.46 -23.78 22.77
N GLN A 195 5.59 -24.20 22.21
CA GLN A 195 5.85 -24.19 20.77
C GLN A 195 4.95 -25.20 20.05
N GLU A 196 4.72 -26.37 20.65
CA GLU A 196 3.78 -27.35 20.11
C GLU A 196 2.34 -26.84 20.10
N ALA A 197 1.89 -26.19 21.18
CA ALA A 197 0.56 -25.58 21.25
C ALA A 197 0.38 -24.46 20.20
N PHE A 198 1.43 -23.66 20.00
CA PHE A 198 1.45 -22.65 18.95
C PHE A 198 1.35 -23.26 17.56
N LEU A 199 2.18 -24.28 17.24
CA LEU A 199 2.15 -24.97 15.95
C LEU A 199 0.78 -25.60 15.67
N ARG A 200 0.14 -26.17 16.71
CA ARG A 200 -1.22 -26.67 16.61
C ARG A 200 -2.19 -25.57 16.21
N ASN A 201 -2.22 -24.45 16.93
CA ASN A 201 -3.10 -23.33 16.63
C ASN A 201 -2.83 -22.75 15.23
N LEU A 202 -1.56 -22.60 14.85
CA LEU A 202 -1.14 -22.13 13.53
C LEU A 202 -1.73 -23.01 12.42
N VAL A 203 -1.55 -24.32 12.52
CA VAL A 203 -2.05 -25.26 11.50
C VAL A 203 -3.58 -25.29 11.47
N TYR A 204 -4.24 -25.28 12.62
CA TYR A 204 -5.71 -25.24 12.70
C TYR A 204 -6.29 -24.00 12.01
N GLN A 205 -5.71 -22.82 12.26
CA GLN A 205 -6.16 -21.58 11.64
C GLN A 205 -5.81 -21.53 10.15
N LYS A 206 -4.57 -21.84 9.79
CA LYS A 206 -4.06 -21.64 8.43
C LYS A 206 -4.63 -22.65 7.43
N ALA A 207 -4.79 -23.90 7.85
CA ALA A 207 -5.38 -24.96 7.02
C ALA A 207 -6.92 -25.02 7.14
N ALA A 208 -7.53 -24.17 7.98
CA ALA A 208 -8.97 -24.16 8.29
C ALA A 208 -9.48 -25.57 8.61
N LEU A 209 -8.78 -26.25 9.53
CA LEU A 209 -9.14 -27.60 9.96
C LEU A 209 -10.48 -27.57 10.69
N ASN A 210 -11.35 -28.51 10.34
CA ASN A 210 -12.67 -28.66 10.92
C ASN A 210 -12.84 -30.09 11.46
N ASP A 211 -12.81 -30.23 12.77
CA ASP A 211 -12.97 -31.54 13.43
C ASP A 211 -14.33 -32.19 13.10
N LEU A 212 -15.38 -31.39 12.86
CA LEU A 212 -16.71 -31.89 12.47
C LEU A 212 -16.75 -32.45 11.05
N ARG A 213 -15.80 -32.05 10.19
CA ARG A 213 -15.60 -32.63 8.85
C ARG A 213 -14.81 -33.96 8.91
N GLY A 214 -14.22 -34.29 10.06
CA GLY A 214 -13.31 -35.42 10.20
C GLY A 214 -11.86 -35.07 9.81
N ASP A 215 -11.52 -33.78 9.86
CA ASP A 215 -10.14 -33.34 9.67
C ASP A 215 -9.28 -33.72 10.88
N GLU A 216 -7.98 -33.92 10.65
CA GLU A 216 -7.08 -34.41 11.69
C GLU A 216 -5.70 -33.75 11.61
N LEU A 217 -5.15 -33.34 12.75
CA LEU A 217 -3.77 -32.88 12.89
C LEU A 217 -2.95 -33.81 13.78
N LYS A 218 -1.91 -34.43 13.20
CA LYS A 218 -0.93 -35.26 13.91
C LYS A 218 0.40 -34.53 14.02
N ILE A 219 0.82 -34.22 15.24
CA ILE A 219 2.16 -33.70 15.51
C ILE A 219 3.00 -34.84 16.08
N ILE A 220 4.12 -35.16 15.43
CA ILE A 220 5.01 -36.26 15.78
C ILE A 220 6.36 -35.66 16.17
N LYS A 221 6.84 -35.93 17.39
CA LYS A 221 8.20 -35.54 17.82
C LYS A 221 9.20 -36.61 17.38
N THR A 222 10.27 -36.22 16.70
CA THR A 222 11.27 -37.14 16.14
C THR A 222 12.68 -36.54 16.17
N GLN A 223 13.72 -37.38 16.11
CA GLN A 223 15.10 -36.94 15.99
C GLN A 223 15.55 -37.04 14.53
N PHE A 224 16.00 -35.91 13.96
CA PHE A 224 16.54 -35.90 12.61
C PHE A 224 18.04 -36.20 12.65
N SER A 225 18.47 -37.33 12.09
CA SER A 225 19.90 -37.68 12.01
C SER A 225 20.68 -36.66 11.17
N ALA A 226 21.84 -36.20 11.64
CA ALA A 226 22.76 -35.42 10.82
C ALA A 226 23.42 -36.33 9.78
N LEU A 227 23.42 -35.91 8.51
CA LEU A 227 24.18 -36.61 7.47
C LEU A 227 25.69 -36.39 7.73
N PRO A 228 26.56 -37.41 7.54
CA PRO A 228 27.99 -37.20 7.61
C PRO A 228 28.40 -36.26 6.47
N ILE A 229 28.76 -35.02 6.82
CA ILE A 229 29.27 -34.04 5.87
C ILE A 229 30.59 -34.57 5.33
N SER A 230 30.70 -34.73 4.01
CA SER A 230 31.95 -35.16 3.38
C SER A 230 33.00 -34.05 3.50
N GLU A 231 34.26 -34.41 3.76
CA GLU A 231 35.39 -33.49 4.01
C GLU A 231 35.61 -32.44 2.91
N GLN A 232 34.99 -32.61 1.73
CA GLN A 232 35.09 -31.70 0.59
C GLN A 232 34.17 -30.47 0.72
N GLU A 233 33.06 -30.54 1.47
CA GLU A 233 32.16 -29.39 1.67
C GLU A 233 32.65 -28.42 2.77
N ALA A 234 33.44 -28.92 3.73
CA ALA A 234 34.03 -28.09 4.78
C ALA A 234 35.14 -27.16 4.25
N LEU A 235 35.80 -27.52 3.14
CA LEU A 235 36.90 -26.76 2.56
C LEU A 235 36.44 -25.66 1.58
N GLY A 236 35.16 -25.68 1.14
CA GLY A 236 34.61 -24.70 0.21
C GLY A 236 34.11 -23.39 0.85
N MET A 237 33.85 -23.38 2.16
CA MET A 237 33.41 -22.17 2.87
C MET A 237 34.57 -21.29 3.36
N ALA A 238 35.83 -21.73 3.21
CA ALA A 238 37.00 -21.04 3.76
C ALA A 238 37.67 -20.05 2.79
N SER A 239 37.16 -19.84 1.58
CA SER A 239 37.78 -18.95 0.60
C SER A 239 36.76 -18.14 -0.19
N THR A 240 36.25 -17.06 0.41
CA THR A 240 35.98 -15.76 -0.23
C THR A 240 35.23 -14.90 0.79
N PHE A 241 35.92 -14.02 1.51
CA PHE A 241 35.43 -12.70 1.92
C PHE A 241 36.59 -11.94 2.57
N ASP A 242 37.38 -11.23 1.75
CA ASP A 242 38.15 -10.09 2.21
C ASP A 242 37.17 -8.93 2.41
N GLY A 243 37.04 -8.48 3.66
CA GLY A 243 36.31 -7.28 4.05
C GLY A 243 36.87 -6.80 5.37
N GLU A 244 37.60 -5.68 5.33
CA GLU A 244 38.27 -5.03 6.45
C GLU A 244 37.38 -4.92 7.69
N THR A 245 37.72 -5.67 8.75
CA THR A 245 37.25 -5.38 10.12
C THR A 245 38.30 -4.53 10.83
N ALA A 246 37.87 -3.38 11.33
CA ALA A 246 38.68 -2.38 12.02
C ALA A 246 39.52 -2.97 13.17
N PRO A 247 40.73 -2.43 13.44
CA PRO A 247 41.66 -2.93 14.47
C PRO A 247 41.15 -2.80 15.93
N ALA A 248 39.94 -2.27 16.14
CA ALA A 248 39.36 -2.06 17.46
C ALA A 248 38.66 -3.30 18.06
N GLN A 249 38.21 -4.26 17.23
CA GLN A 249 37.49 -5.44 17.72
C GLN A 249 38.43 -6.51 18.30
N SER A 250 39.59 -6.77 17.67
CA SER A 250 40.54 -7.78 18.18
C SER A 250 41.20 -7.34 19.50
N TRP A 251 41.47 -6.04 19.67
CA TRP A 251 42.03 -5.52 20.92
C TRP A 251 41.05 -5.63 22.09
N MET A 252 39.74 -5.46 21.85
CA MET A 252 38.72 -5.65 22.89
C MET A 252 38.60 -7.11 23.29
N ASP A 253 38.55 -8.05 22.34
CA ASP A 253 38.39 -9.48 22.67
C ASP A 253 39.59 -10.04 23.46
N GLU A 254 40.82 -9.58 23.18
CA GLU A 254 42.01 -10.01 23.93
C GLU A 254 42.09 -9.39 25.33
N ASN A 255 41.64 -8.14 25.50
CA ASN A 255 41.83 -7.40 26.76
C ASN A 255 40.58 -7.32 27.65
N PHE A 256 39.41 -7.79 27.18
CA PHE A 256 38.15 -7.70 27.91
C PHE A 256 38.23 -8.34 29.30
N ASN A 257 38.80 -9.54 29.41
CA ASN A 257 38.95 -10.24 30.68
C ASN A 257 39.87 -9.50 31.66
N ALA A 258 40.95 -8.88 31.16
CA ALA A 258 41.85 -8.07 31.99
C ALA A 258 41.18 -6.78 32.47
N LEU A 259 40.35 -6.16 31.63
CA LEU A 259 39.57 -4.97 31.95
C LEU A 259 38.46 -5.29 32.96
N LEU A 260 37.83 -6.46 32.86
CA LEU A 260 36.81 -6.96 33.78
C LEU A 260 37.39 -7.27 35.16
N LEU A 261 38.56 -7.90 35.21
CA LEU A 261 39.32 -8.12 36.45
C LEU A 261 39.79 -6.80 37.08
N GLY A 262 40.23 -5.83 36.27
CA GLY A 262 40.58 -4.49 36.73
C GLY A 262 39.40 -3.76 37.35
N LEU A 263 38.23 -3.82 36.69
CA LEU A 263 37.00 -3.20 37.17
C LEU A 263 36.47 -3.86 38.45
N LEU A 264 36.55 -5.19 38.55
CA LEU A 264 36.24 -5.93 39.79
C LEU A 264 37.19 -5.54 40.93
N SER A 265 38.47 -5.34 40.67
CA SER A 265 39.44 -4.91 41.70
C SER A 265 39.15 -3.48 42.19
N LEU A 266 38.74 -2.59 41.29
CA LEU A 266 38.37 -1.21 41.60
C LEU A 266 37.06 -1.15 42.40
N LEU A 267 36.08 -1.99 42.06
CA LEU A 267 34.83 -2.12 42.81
C LEU A 267 35.09 -2.69 44.22
N ALA A 268 35.99 -3.66 44.36
CA ALA A 268 36.40 -4.17 45.67
C ALA A 268 37.11 -3.10 46.53
N LEU A 269 37.96 -2.26 45.92
CA LEU A 269 38.62 -1.14 46.61
C LEU A 269 37.63 -0.06 47.05
N LEU A 270 36.62 0.23 46.22
CA LEU A 270 35.54 1.16 46.54
C LEU A 270 34.68 0.63 47.70
N LEU A 271 34.41 -0.68 47.71
CA LEU A 271 33.67 -1.34 48.79
C LEU A 271 34.45 -1.29 50.11
N ILE A 272 35.77 -1.50 50.07
CA ILE A 272 36.64 -1.34 51.24
C ILE A 272 36.68 0.13 51.71
N SER A 273 36.72 1.09 50.78
CA SER A 273 36.64 2.52 51.10
C SER A 273 35.33 2.89 51.82
N LEU A 274 34.20 2.36 51.36
CA LEU A 274 32.88 2.54 52.00
C LEU A 274 32.81 1.91 53.40
N ILE A 275 33.41 0.74 53.60
CA ILE A 275 33.48 0.09 54.93
C ILE A 275 34.33 0.94 55.89
N VAL A 276 35.46 1.49 55.43
CA VAL A 276 36.33 2.37 56.24
C VAL A 276 35.63 3.69 56.58
N LEU A 277 34.83 4.24 55.67
CA LEU A 277 33.99 5.42 55.93
C LEU A 277 32.84 5.11 56.90
N SER A 278 32.27 3.91 56.85
CA SER A 278 31.19 3.47 57.75
C SER A 278 31.66 3.24 59.19
N LEU A 279 32.95 3.00 59.43
CA LEU A 279 33.51 2.78 60.77
C LEU A 279 33.94 4.07 61.49
N ARG A 280 33.72 5.24 60.89
CA ARG A 280 33.99 6.55 61.51
C ARG A 280 32.72 7.38 61.72
N LYS A 281 31.89 6.96 62.68
CA LYS A 281 31.25 7.88 63.65
C LYS A 281 30.53 7.09 64.76
N LYS A 282 31.02 7.26 65.99
CA LYS A 282 30.36 6.94 67.26
C LYS A 282 29.96 8.30 67.88
N THR A 283 28.75 8.46 68.42
CA THR A 283 28.36 8.56 69.86
C THR A 283 27.24 9.65 69.87
N THR A 284 26.12 9.67 70.59
CA THR A 284 25.85 9.38 72.02
C THR A 284 24.32 9.49 72.33
N GLN A 285 23.84 8.61 73.22
CA GLN A 285 22.79 8.71 74.26
C GLN A 285 21.26 8.85 73.98
N GLU A 286 20.56 7.81 74.44
CA GLU A 286 19.21 7.69 75.05
C GLU A 286 19.13 8.40 76.45
N PRO A 287 17.96 8.56 77.17
CA PRO A 287 16.92 7.52 77.35
C PRO A 287 15.45 7.88 77.73
N VAL A 288 14.62 6.80 77.76
CA VAL A 288 13.41 6.44 78.56
C VAL A 288 11.98 7.02 78.32
N PRO A 289 10.90 6.26 78.66
CA PRO A 289 9.69 6.10 77.83
C PRO A 289 8.37 6.34 78.61
N SER A 290 7.19 6.20 77.96
CA SER A 290 6.01 5.58 78.61
C SER A 290 4.88 5.23 77.62
N THR A 291 4.35 4.04 77.82
CA THR A 291 3.17 3.39 77.23
C THR A 291 1.86 3.89 77.88
N ALA A 292 0.72 3.60 77.20
CA ALA A 292 -0.67 3.45 77.68
C ALA A 292 -1.60 4.65 77.36
N ALA A 293 -2.88 4.52 77.01
CA ALA A 293 -3.77 3.41 76.63
C ALA A 293 -5.12 4.03 76.15
N ASN A 294 -5.80 3.32 75.24
CA ASN A 294 -7.26 3.13 75.07
C ASN A 294 -8.31 4.27 75.19
N LEU A 295 -9.08 4.37 74.09
CA LEU A 295 -10.56 4.25 73.93
C LEU A 295 -11.54 5.17 74.70
N SER A 296 -12.32 5.89 73.86
CA SER A 296 -13.80 6.00 73.83
C SER A 296 -14.58 6.82 74.87
N GLU A 297 -15.55 7.59 74.34
CA GLU A 297 -16.92 7.93 74.83
C GLU A 297 -17.28 9.40 74.49
N SER A 298 -18.14 9.68 73.50
CA SER A 298 -19.61 9.72 73.47
C SER A 298 -20.27 10.98 74.09
N THR A 299 -20.87 11.77 73.18
CA THR A 299 -22.06 12.67 73.16
C THR A 299 -22.89 12.92 74.45
N PRO A 300 -23.66 14.04 74.58
CA PRO A 300 -24.92 14.21 73.80
C PRO A 300 -25.40 15.65 73.45
N ASN A 301 -26.12 15.71 72.31
CA ASN A 301 -27.36 16.47 71.95
C ASN A 301 -27.55 17.94 72.42
N ASN A 302 -28.09 18.88 71.64
CA ASN A 302 -29.38 18.77 70.94
C ASN A 302 -29.73 20.05 70.11
N VAL A 303 -30.54 19.85 69.06
CA VAL A 303 -31.52 20.75 68.37
C VAL A 303 -31.10 21.79 67.30
N THR A 304 -31.54 21.49 66.07
CA THR A 304 -31.66 22.18 64.73
C THR A 304 -32.71 23.34 64.75
N PRO A 305 -32.91 24.28 63.76
CA PRO A 305 -32.79 24.17 62.28
C PRO A 305 -32.42 25.49 61.53
N PRO A 306 -32.61 25.69 60.18
CA PRO A 306 -32.87 24.79 59.04
C PRO A 306 -31.87 24.91 57.85
N VAL A 307 -31.67 23.78 57.15
CA VAL A 307 -31.37 23.58 55.72
C VAL A 307 -30.75 24.75 54.93
N GLU A 308 -29.43 24.73 54.79
CA GLU A 308 -28.75 25.09 53.54
C GLU A 308 -28.27 23.78 52.89
N LEU A 309 -28.33 23.72 51.57
CA LEU A 309 -27.79 22.62 50.79
C LEU A 309 -26.27 22.65 50.96
N ASP A 310 -25.74 21.89 51.92
CA ASP A 310 -24.31 21.81 52.18
C ASP A 310 -23.58 21.30 50.92
N GLU A 311 -22.73 22.18 50.37
CA GLU A 311 -21.67 21.80 49.45
C GLU A 311 -20.90 20.59 50.03
N PRO A 312 -20.61 19.55 49.22
CA PRO A 312 -19.93 18.37 49.73
C PRO A 312 -18.56 18.76 50.30
N SER A 313 -18.30 18.36 51.55
CA SER A 313 -17.00 18.61 52.20
C SER A 313 -15.85 18.11 51.32
N ASN A 314 -14.76 18.89 51.20
CA ASN A 314 -13.58 18.54 50.39
C ASN A 314 -13.06 17.11 50.65
N ALA A 315 -13.17 16.63 51.88
CA ALA A 315 -12.81 15.26 52.25
C ALA A 315 -13.68 14.19 51.54
N GLN A 316 -14.99 14.44 51.38
CA GLN A 316 -15.90 13.54 50.67
C GLN A 316 -15.61 13.53 49.16
N VAL A 317 -15.38 14.70 48.58
CA VAL A 317 -15.02 14.84 47.17
C VAL A 317 -13.67 14.16 46.89
N LEU A 318 -12.69 14.28 47.80
CA LEU A 318 -11.40 13.60 47.68
C LEU A 318 -11.54 12.08 47.70
N GLN A 319 -12.38 11.52 48.58
CA GLN A 319 -12.63 10.07 48.61
C GLN A 319 -13.33 9.59 47.33
N LYS A 320 -14.26 10.39 46.79
CA LYS A 320 -14.92 10.10 45.50
C LYS A 320 -13.89 10.09 44.37
N THR A 321 -13.08 11.13 44.25
CA THR A 321 -12.05 11.23 43.20
C THR A 321 -11.01 10.12 43.33
N ARG A 322 -10.62 9.76 44.56
CA ARG A 322 -9.77 8.58 44.81
C ARG A 322 -10.38 7.31 44.26
N GLN A 323 -11.67 7.06 44.50
CA GLN A 323 -12.38 5.89 43.99
C GLN A 323 -12.47 5.89 42.46
N GLU A 324 -12.66 7.06 41.84
CA GLU A 324 -12.71 7.22 40.39
C GLU A 324 -11.33 6.98 39.75
N ILE A 325 -10.25 7.49 40.34
CA ILE A 325 -8.87 7.20 39.91
C ILE A 325 -8.58 5.69 39.99
N ILE A 326 -9.01 5.02 41.07
CA ILE A 326 -8.87 3.56 41.21
C ILE A 326 -9.66 2.83 40.10
N SER A 327 -10.91 3.24 39.87
CA SER A 327 -11.77 2.66 38.83
C SER A 327 -11.16 2.82 37.43
N LEU A 328 -10.65 4.01 37.11
CA LEU A 328 -9.96 4.29 35.85
C LEU A 328 -8.64 3.51 35.74
N GLY A 329 -7.88 3.38 36.84
CA GLY A 329 -6.65 2.60 36.87
C GLY A 329 -6.87 1.12 36.57
N LEU A 330 -7.97 0.56 37.04
CA LEU A 330 -8.35 -0.83 36.79
C LEU A 330 -8.99 -1.02 35.40
N GLY A 331 -9.77 -0.05 34.92
CA GLY A 331 -10.46 -0.14 33.64
C GLY A 331 -9.60 0.24 32.43
N GLN A 332 -8.65 1.18 32.59
CA GLN A 332 -7.83 1.75 31.53
C GLN A 332 -6.35 1.90 31.96
N PRO A 333 -5.67 0.83 32.39
CA PRO A 333 -4.35 0.90 33.02
C PRO A 333 -3.29 1.59 32.14
N GLN A 334 -3.34 1.42 30.82
CA GLN A 334 -2.38 2.03 29.90
C GLN A 334 -2.48 3.57 29.85
N HIS A 335 -3.70 4.13 29.82
CA HIS A 335 -3.92 5.58 29.75
C HIS A 335 -3.58 6.24 31.10
N VAL A 336 -3.95 5.55 32.19
CA VAL A 336 -3.64 6.00 33.54
C VAL A 336 -2.13 6.00 33.80
N GLN A 337 -1.42 4.96 33.34
CA GLN A 337 0.04 4.90 33.41
C GLN A 337 0.71 6.00 32.57
N GLY A 338 0.30 6.17 31.31
CA GLY A 338 0.90 7.19 30.44
C GLY A 338 0.73 8.61 30.96
N THR A 339 -0.39 8.91 31.62
CA THR A 339 -0.62 10.20 32.28
C THR A 339 0.34 10.40 33.46
N MET A 340 0.57 9.35 34.26
CA MET A 340 1.55 9.39 35.35
C MET A 340 2.99 9.56 34.82
N ASP A 341 3.34 8.88 33.74
CA ASP A 341 4.68 9.01 33.12
C ASP A 341 4.91 10.44 32.61
N GLN A 342 3.90 11.06 32.00
CA GLN A 342 3.95 12.46 31.56
C GLN A 342 4.14 13.43 32.73
N LEU A 343 3.50 13.18 33.87
CA LEU A 343 3.68 13.99 35.07
C LEU A 343 5.07 13.84 35.66
N LEU A 344 5.57 12.62 35.75
CA LEU A 344 6.91 12.33 36.30
C LEU A 344 8.04 12.81 35.39
N GLY A 345 7.76 13.03 34.10
CA GLY A 345 8.69 13.68 33.17
C GLY A 345 8.84 15.20 33.37
N GLN A 346 7.97 15.83 34.19
CA GLN A 346 8.02 17.26 34.47
C GLN A 346 8.38 17.49 35.94
N GLU A 347 9.58 18.03 36.21
CA GLU A 347 10.08 18.24 37.58
C GLU A 347 9.13 19.09 38.44
N GLU A 348 8.48 20.09 37.83
CA GLU A 348 7.52 20.97 38.51
C GLU A 348 6.23 20.26 38.95
N LYS A 349 5.93 19.07 38.43
CA LYS A 349 4.70 18.31 38.72
C LYS A 349 4.90 17.12 39.65
N ILE A 350 6.10 16.96 40.21
CA ILE A 350 6.39 15.92 41.21
C ILE A 350 5.54 16.13 42.48
N THR A 351 5.21 17.38 42.81
CA THR A 351 4.25 17.78 43.86
C THR A 351 2.89 17.07 43.71
N MET A 352 2.33 17.10 42.50
CA MET A 352 1.06 16.46 42.18
C MET A 352 1.14 14.93 42.31
N ALA A 353 2.23 14.32 41.82
CA ALA A 353 2.46 12.88 41.98
C ALA A 353 2.60 12.47 43.45
N ALA A 354 3.22 13.32 44.28
CA ALA A 354 3.34 13.15 45.72
C ALA A 354 1.98 13.21 46.44
N SER A 355 1.12 14.16 46.08
CA SER A 355 -0.25 14.26 46.58
C SER A 355 -1.08 13.02 46.22
N VAL A 356 -1.01 12.56 44.96
CA VAL A 356 -1.69 11.33 44.51
C VAL A 356 -1.15 10.08 45.23
N TYR A 357 0.17 9.98 45.43
CA TYR A 357 0.79 8.90 46.20
C TYR A 357 0.29 8.85 47.64
N ARG A 358 0.13 10.02 48.28
CA ARG A 358 -0.35 10.14 49.66
C ARG A 358 -1.83 9.75 49.79
N VAL A 359 -2.67 10.13 48.82
CA VAL A 359 -4.12 9.82 48.82
C VAL A 359 -4.40 8.34 48.49
N LEU A 360 -3.67 7.75 47.54
CA LEU A 360 -3.84 6.33 47.18
C LEU A 360 -3.15 5.40 48.19
N GLY A 361 -2.02 5.83 48.74
CA GLY A 361 -1.16 5.00 49.58
C GLY A 361 -0.30 4.04 48.76
N ARG A 362 0.78 3.55 49.38
CA ARG A 362 1.87 2.79 48.72
C ARG A 362 1.38 1.57 47.92
N SER A 363 0.45 0.78 48.46
CA SER A 363 0.00 -0.47 47.83
C SER A 363 -0.86 -0.21 46.60
N LEU A 364 -1.87 0.66 46.70
CA LEU A 364 -2.75 1.02 45.59
C LEU A 364 -2.00 1.79 44.52
N PHE A 365 -1.10 2.71 44.91
CA PHE A 365 -0.27 3.42 43.96
C PHE A 365 0.58 2.46 43.13
N ARG A 366 1.23 1.46 43.76
CA ARG A 366 2.00 0.44 43.03
C ARG A 366 1.14 -0.48 42.17
N SER A 367 -0.11 -0.72 42.57
CA SER A 367 -1.05 -1.53 41.79
C SER A 367 -1.57 -0.79 40.55
N ILE A 368 -1.81 0.52 40.65
CA ILE A 368 -2.34 1.34 39.55
C ILE A 368 -1.21 1.81 38.63
N PHE A 369 -0.02 2.08 39.19
CA PHE A 369 1.14 2.57 38.48
C PHE A 369 2.35 1.62 38.59
N PRO A 370 2.28 0.41 38.00
CA PRO A 370 3.33 -0.60 38.16
C PRO A 370 4.67 -0.19 37.53
N ASN A 371 4.65 0.66 36.50
CA ASN A 371 5.85 1.02 35.72
C ASN A 371 6.60 2.25 36.25
N VAL A 372 6.22 2.80 37.41
CA VAL A 372 6.97 3.90 38.04
C VAL A 372 8.32 3.39 38.53
N GLU A 373 9.39 3.92 37.93
CA GLU A 373 10.76 3.51 38.22
C GLU A 373 11.18 3.81 39.66
N GLN A 374 12.21 3.13 40.15
CA GLN A 374 12.70 3.32 41.51
C GLN A 374 13.22 4.75 41.76
N LEU A 375 13.87 5.36 40.76
CA LEU A 375 14.38 6.73 40.84
C LEU A 375 13.25 7.76 40.91
N GLN A 376 12.19 7.57 40.11
CA GLN A 376 11.00 8.43 40.15
C GLN A 376 10.24 8.28 41.46
N LEU A 377 10.13 7.06 42.00
CA LEU A 377 9.55 6.88 43.33
C LEU A 377 10.40 7.57 44.40
N GLN A 378 11.73 7.55 44.26
CA GLN A 378 12.64 8.20 45.20
C GLN A 378 12.49 9.73 45.16
N SER A 379 12.30 10.33 43.99
CA SER A 379 12.04 11.78 43.89
C SER A 379 10.70 12.18 44.51
N ILE A 380 9.63 11.40 44.29
CA ILE A 380 8.34 11.60 44.95
C ILE A 380 8.48 11.52 46.48
N MET A 381 9.20 10.52 46.98
CA MET A 381 9.38 10.30 48.43
C MET A 381 10.30 11.35 49.06
N ALA A 382 11.33 11.82 48.34
CA ALA A 382 12.17 12.92 48.77
C ALA A 382 11.35 14.22 48.89
N HIS A 383 10.50 14.51 47.89
CA HIS A 383 9.62 15.66 47.92
C HIS A 383 8.61 15.58 49.08
N LEU A 384 8.03 14.41 49.35
CA LEU A 384 7.13 14.20 50.49
C LEU A 384 7.83 14.39 51.85
N ALA A 385 9.13 14.13 51.92
CA ALA A 385 9.92 14.32 53.14
C ALA A 385 10.30 15.78 53.36
N ASP A 386 10.68 16.50 52.30
CA ASP A 386 11.08 17.91 52.36
C ASP A 386 9.87 18.84 52.49
N GLN A 387 8.81 18.59 51.73
CA GLN A 387 7.60 19.41 51.67
C GLN A 387 6.34 18.52 51.56
N PRO A 388 5.80 18.04 52.70
CA PRO A 388 4.54 17.30 52.69
C PRO A 388 3.39 18.23 52.28
N PRO A 389 2.55 17.85 51.30
CA PRO A 389 1.44 18.69 50.88
C PRO A 389 0.42 18.80 52.00
N ASP A 390 -0.14 19.99 52.21
CA ASP A 390 -1.25 20.21 53.13
C ASP A 390 -2.56 19.62 52.58
N GLU A 391 -3.64 19.62 53.38
CA GLU A 391 -4.90 18.98 52.99
C GLU A 391 -5.55 19.67 51.77
N GLU A 392 -5.33 20.98 51.62
CA GLU A 392 -5.88 21.77 50.51
C GLU A 392 -5.10 21.52 49.22
N GLN A 393 -3.76 21.49 49.27
CA GLN A 393 -2.93 21.12 48.12
C GLN A 393 -3.17 19.68 47.69
N GLN A 394 -3.29 18.74 48.64
CA GLN A 394 -3.62 17.35 48.34
C GLN A 394 -4.95 17.23 47.58
N PHE A 395 -5.95 18.03 47.98
CA PHE A 395 -7.23 18.06 47.31
C PHE A 395 -7.11 18.59 45.88
N GLN A 396 -6.51 19.77 45.70
CA GLN A 396 -6.35 20.41 44.40
C GLN A 396 -5.55 19.53 43.43
N ASP A 397 -4.37 19.06 43.85
CA ASP A 397 -3.50 18.21 43.02
C ASP A 397 -4.18 16.92 42.58
N THR A 398 -4.97 16.29 43.48
CA THR A 398 -5.66 15.04 43.16
C THR A 398 -6.83 15.28 42.18
N GLN A 399 -7.52 16.42 42.29
CA GLN A 399 -8.54 16.81 41.31
C GLN A 399 -7.92 17.13 39.95
N ASP A 400 -6.83 17.90 39.94
CA ASP A 400 -6.13 18.28 38.71
C ASP A 400 -5.59 17.03 38.00
N PHE A 401 -5.04 16.08 38.74
CA PHE A 401 -4.64 14.78 38.21
C PHE A 401 -5.81 14.04 37.59
N TYR A 402 -6.96 14.01 38.27
CA TYR A 402 -8.16 13.35 37.76
C TYR A 402 -8.70 14.02 36.50
N GLN A 403 -8.70 15.35 36.42
CA GLN A 403 -9.08 16.09 35.22
C GLN A 403 -8.11 15.83 34.07
N LEU A 404 -6.80 15.76 34.36
CA LEU A 404 -5.80 15.40 33.36
C LEU A 404 -6.06 13.99 32.81
N LEU A 405 -6.36 13.02 33.68
CA LEU A 405 -6.73 11.66 33.27
C LEU A 405 -7.95 11.67 32.35
N GLN A 406 -9.03 12.36 32.74
CA GLN A 406 -10.23 12.47 31.92
C GLN A 406 -9.93 13.11 30.55
N LYS A 407 -9.14 14.18 30.54
CA LYS A 407 -8.73 14.87 29.31
C LYS A 407 -7.91 13.96 28.41
N THR A 408 -6.89 13.28 28.94
CA THR A 408 -6.07 12.34 28.16
C THR A 408 -6.92 11.19 27.61
N ILE A 409 -7.84 10.65 28.40
CA ILE A 409 -8.77 9.60 27.95
C ILE A 409 -9.71 10.13 26.84
N GLN A 410 -10.22 11.34 26.97
CA GLN A 410 -11.09 11.99 25.98
C GLN A 410 -10.34 12.34 24.68
N GLU A 411 -9.13 12.91 24.77
CA GLU A 411 -8.27 13.22 23.63
C GLU A 411 -7.86 11.93 22.90
N THR A 412 -7.53 10.87 23.63
CA THR A 412 -7.22 9.57 23.03
C THR A 412 -8.46 8.90 22.44
N ALA A 413 -9.66 9.17 22.97
CA ALA A 413 -10.91 8.73 22.37
C ALA A 413 -11.25 9.48 21.06
N GLU A 414 -10.82 10.74 20.92
CA GLU A 414 -10.98 11.51 19.67
C GLU A 414 -9.91 11.17 18.62
N VAL A 415 -8.67 10.87 19.03
CA VAL A 415 -7.61 10.35 18.14
C VAL A 415 -7.97 8.95 17.61
N LYS A 416 -8.89 8.22 18.26
CA LYS A 416 -9.50 6.98 17.73
C LYS A 416 -10.49 7.21 16.58
N SER A 417 -10.77 8.44 16.16
CA SER A 417 -11.89 8.66 15.22
C SER A 417 -11.60 8.36 13.75
N HIS A 418 -10.37 8.39 13.24
CA HIS A 418 -10.12 8.11 11.81
C HIS A 418 -8.77 7.44 11.53
N PRO A 419 -8.62 6.12 11.71
CA PRO A 419 -7.37 5.39 11.42
C PRO A 419 -6.81 5.62 10.00
N PHE A 420 -7.67 5.95 9.04
CA PHE A 420 -7.31 6.23 7.66
C PHE A 420 -7.16 7.72 7.31
N GLU A 421 -7.06 8.62 8.29
CA GLU A 421 -6.94 10.07 8.05
C GLU A 421 -5.77 10.44 7.13
N PHE A 422 -4.66 9.68 7.19
CA PHE A 422 -3.49 9.89 6.34
C PHE A 422 -3.81 9.82 4.84
N LEU A 423 -4.87 9.10 4.42
CA LEU A 423 -5.29 9.02 3.03
C LEU A 423 -5.70 10.39 2.46
N SER A 424 -6.21 11.29 3.30
CA SER A 424 -6.60 12.65 2.88
C SER A 424 -5.43 13.50 2.40
N LYS A 425 -4.21 13.14 2.80
CA LYS A 425 -2.96 13.84 2.43
C LYS A 425 -2.36 13.30 1.12
N LEU A 426 -2.88 12.20 0.59
CA LEU A 426 -2.36 11.54 -0.60
C LEU A 426 -3.17 11.91 -1.85
N ASN A 427 -2.48 12.12 -2.97
CA ASN A 427 -3.12 12.30 -4.27
C ASN A 427 -3.54 10.96 -4.90
N ASP A 428 -4.40 11.01 -5.92
CA ASP A 428 -4.94 9.81 -6.60
C ASP A 428 -3.84 8.80 -7.02
N SER A 429 -2.68 9.25 -7.50
CA SER A 429 -1.58 8.38 -7.94
C SER A 429 -0.85 7.75 -6.76
N GLN A 430 -0.65 8.51 -5.69
CA GLN A 430 -0.05 8.03 -4.43
C GLN A 430 -0.91 6.95 -3.79
N VAL A 431 -2.24 7.15 -3.79
CA VAL A 431 -3.18 6.13 -3.29
C VAL A 431 -3.10 4.86 -4.14
N VAL A 432 -3.12 4.96 -5.47
CA VAL A 432 -3.00 3.78 -6.35
C VAL A 432 -1.70 3.02 -6.09
N TYR A 433 -0.58 3.73 -5.97
CA TYR A 433 0.71 3.11 -5.67
C TYR A 433 0.73 2.42 -4.30
N LEU A 434 0.15 3.07 -3.28
CA LEU A 434 0.07 2.52 -1.93
C LEU A 434 -0.70 1.19 -1.92
N ILE A 435 -1.78 1.07 -2.70
CA ILE A 435 -2.68 -0.09 -2.65
C ILE A 435 -2.40 -1.15 -3.71
N GLN A 436 -1.50 -0.93 -4.68
CA GLN A 436 -1.35 -1.80 -5.86
C GLN A 436 -0.99 -3.26 -5.53
N HIS A 437 -0.27 -3.48 -4.42
CA HIS A 437 0.17 -4.78 -3.96
C HIS A 437 -0.76 -5.42 -2.91
N GLU A 438 -1.79 -4.68 -2.49
CA GLU A 438 -2.80 -5.19 -1.55
C GLU A 438 -3.79 -6.12 -2.26
N ASP A 439 -4.47 -6.94 -1.47
CA ASP A 439 -5.55 -7.80 -1.97
C ASP A 439 -6.82 -6.97 -2.28
N ALA A 440 -7.75 -7.56 -3.03
CA ALA A 440 -8.95 -6.84 -3.47
C ALA A 440 -9.81 -6.35 -2.29
N ARG A 441 -9.80 -7.10 -1.18
CA ARG A 441 -10.56 -6.77 0.04
C ARG A 441 -9.97 -5.58 0.79
N ILE A 442 -8.65 -5.51 0.96
CA ILE A 442 -7.98 -4.35 1.56
C ILE A 442 -8.06 -3.14 0.62
N GLN A 443 -7.93 -3.33 -0.70
CA GLN A 443 -8.14 -2.25 -1.68
C GLN A 443 -9.55 -1.66 -1.57
N ALA A 444 -10.57 -2.51 -1.49
CA ALA A 444 -11.94 -2.11 -1.28
C ALA A 444 -12.11 -1.37 0.07
N LEU A 445 -11.45 -1.85 1.14
CA LEU A 445 -11.49 -1.21 2.46
C LEU A 445 -10.92 0.21 2.38
N ILE A 446 -9.76 0.38 1.77
CA ILE A 446 -9.11 1.69 1.63
C ILE A 446 -9.97 2.63 0.76
N ILE A 447 -10.50 2.13 -0.35
CA ILE A 447 -11.37 2.91 -1.25
C ILE A 447 -12.66 3.34 -0.54
N SER A 448 -13.20 2.53 0.37
CA SER A 448 -14.38 2.88 1.18
C SER A 448 -14.12 4.06 2.14
N GLN A 449 -12.86 4.29 2.52
CA GLN A 449 -12.45 5.39 3.41
C GLN A 449 -12.12 6.69 2.65
N LEU A 450 -12.13 6.67 1.31
CA LEU A 450 -11.87 7.86 0.49
C LEU A 450 -13.18 8.62 0.17
N PRO A 451 -13.10 9.94 -0.07
CA PRO A 451 -14.23 10.69 -0.63
C PRO A 451 -14.70 10.08 -1.95
N ALA A 452 -16.02 9.97 -2.17
CA ALA A 452 -16.59 9.26 -3.33
C ALA A 452 -16.00 9.67 -4.69
N GLN A 453 -15.70 10.96 -4.88
CA GLN A 453 -15.06 11.46 -6.10
C GLN A 453 -13.63 10.94 -6.27
N GLN A 454 -12.84 10.90 -5.19
CA GLN A 454 -11.48 10.38 -5.21
C GLN A 454 -11.48 8.87 -5.37
N ALA A 455 -12.36 8.17 -4.66
CA ALA A 455 -12.58 6.74 -4.79
C ALA A 455 -12.83 6.32 -6.25
N ALA A 456 -13.73 7.01 -6.97
CA ALA A 456 -14.01 6.74 -8.38
C ALA A 456 -12.78 6.95 -9.28
N ARG A 457 -12.00 8.03 -9.05
CA ARG A 457 -10.78 8.30 -9.84
C ARG A 457 -9.68 7.28 -9.57
N VAL A 458 -9.50 6.86 -8.32
CA VAL A 458 -8.55 5.81 -7.92
C VAL A 458 -8.97 4.47 -8.54
N LEU A 459 -10.25 4.10 -8.43
CA LEU A 459 -10.79 2.86 -8.97
C LEU A 459 -10.60 2.75 -10.49
N ASN A 460 -10.77 3.84 -11.24
CA ASN A 460 -10.55 3.89 -12.69
C ASN A 460 -9.07 3.75 -13.11
N ARG A 461 -8.14 3.89 -12.18
CA ARG A 461 -6.69 3.73 -12.43
C ARG A 461 -6.20 2.32 -12.09
N ILE A 462 -7.03 1.50 -11.45
CA ILE A 462 -6.75 0.08 -11.19
C ILE A 462 -7.03 -0.71 -12.47
N ASN A 463 -6.28 -1.79 -12.71
CA ASN A 463 -6.49 -2.67 -13.87
C ASN A 463 -7.90 -3.31 -13.85
N GLU A 464 -8.55 -3.39 -15.01
CA GLU A 464 -9.97 -3.80 -15.15
C GLU A 464 -10.30 -5.12 -14.43
N LYS A 465 -9.43 -6.12 -14.52
CA LYS A 465 -9.63 -7.43 -13.87
C LYS A 465 -9.70 -7.32 -12.34
N ARG A 466 -8.85 -6.49 -11.73
CA ARG A 466 -8.84 -6.28 -10.28
C ARG A 466 -9.90 -5.28 -9.86
N GLN A 467 -10.19 -4.28 -10.69
CA GLN A 467 -11.27 -3.32 -10.50
C GLN A 467 -12.60 -4.04 -10.27
N ALA A 468 -12.93 -5.05 -11.08
CA ALA A 468 -14.14 -5.85 -10.90
C ALA A 468 -14.19 -6.58 -9.55
N GLN A 469 -13.05 -7.12 -9.09
CA GLN A 469 -12.95 -7.79 -7.78
C GLN A 469 -13.15 -6.80 -6.64
N VAL A 470 -12.51 -5.63 -6.71
CA VAL A 470 -12.64 -4.55 -5.72
C VAL A 470 -14.08 -4.04 -5.62
N ILE A 471 -14.77 -3.88 -6.76
CA ILE A 471 -16.19 -3.49 -6.79
C ILE A 471 -17.08 -4.57 -6.14
N ALA A 472 -16.80 -5.85 -6.41
CA ALA A 472 -17.54 -6.95 -5.80
C ALA A 472 -17.37 -6.97 -4.27
N GLU A 473 -16.15 -6.79 -3.77
CA GLU A 473 -15.85 -6.68 -2.34
C GLU A 473 -16.52 -5.45 -1.69
N LEU A 474 -16.50 -4.29 -2.37
CA LEU A 474 -17.21 -3.08 -1.93
C LEU A 474 -18.71 -3.31 -1.73
N GLY A 475 -19.33 -4.15 -2.57
CA GLY A 475 -20.75 -4.51 -2.47
C GLY A 475 -21.08 -5.55 -1.39
N GLN A 476 -20.08 -6.24 -0.84
CA GLN A 476 -20.23 -7.32 0.16
C GLN A 476 -19.71 -6.91 1.55
N PHE A 477 -19.46 -5.62 1.78
CA PHE A 477 -18.94 -5.16 3.06
C PHE A 477 -19.98 -5.20 4.18
N ASP A 478 -19.84 -6.17 5.08
CA ASP A 478 -20.65 -6.26 6.31
C ASP A 478 -19.93 -5.62 7.51
N THR A 479 -18.83 -6.21 8.00
CA THR A 479 -18.07 -5.71 9.15
C THR A 479 -16.61 -6.21 9.17
N PHE A 480 -15.69 -5.42 9.73
CA PHE A 480 -14.31 -5.82 10.03
C PHE A 480 -14.05 -5.79 11.53
N PRO A 481 -13.28 -6.75 12.09
CA PRO A 481 -12.80 -6.64 13.46
C PRO A 481 -12.00 -5.34 13.64
N LEU A 482 -12.29 -4.59 14.70
CA LEU A 482 -11.68 -3.28 14.97
C LEU A 482 -10.15 -3.36 15.03
N ASP A 483 -9.62 -4.45 15.57
CA ASP A 483 -8.18 -4.67 15.69
C ASP A 483 -7.52 -4.85 14.32
N THR A 484 -8.14 -5.63 13.43
CA THR A 484 -7.66 -5.81 12.05
C THR A 484 -7.78 -4.52 11.24
N PHE A 485 -8.86 -3.76 11.44
CA PHE A 485 -9.06 -2.46 10.79
C PHE A 485 -7.94 -1.48 11.16
N LYS A 486 -7.56 -1.42 12.44
CA LYS A 486 -6.47 -0.57 12.94
C LYS A 486 -5.10 -1.05 12.49
N ASP A 487 -4.81 -2.34 12.58
CA ASP A 487 -3.53 -2.89 12.16
C ASP A 487 -3.25 -2.63 10.67
N VAL A 488 -4.28 -2.79 9.83
CA VAL A 488 -4.20 -2.44 8.40
C VAL A 488 -3.96 -0.94 8.22
N ALA A 489 -4.68 -0.09 8.96
CA ALA A 489 -4.51 1.35 8.90
C ALA A 489 -3.11 1.80 9.32
N ASP A 490 -2.57 1.27 10.42
CA ASP A 490 -1.24 1.60 10.95
C ASP A 490 -0.13 1.16 9.98
N ARG A 491 -0.23 -0.05 9.42
CA ARG A 491 0.71 -0.56 8.42
C ARG A 491 0.71 0.31 7.16
N LEU A 492 -0.47 0.71 6.70
CA LEU A 492 -0.61 1.56 5.51
C LEU A 492 -0.18 3.00 5.78
N ALA A 493 -0.43 3.53 6.98
CA ALA A 493 0.06 4.84 7.40
C ALA A 493 1.59 4.87 7.38
N GLN A 494 2.25 3.85 7.94
CA GLN A 494 3.70 3.72 7.88
C GLN A 494 4.21 3.58 6.44
N SER A 495 3.52 2.80 5.61
CA SER A 495 3.86 2.64 4.19
C SER A 495 3.67 3.94 3.40
N SER A 496 2.69 4.76 3.78
CA SER A 496 2.38 6.04 3.12
C SER A 496 3.53 7.04 3.19
N LEU A 497 4.35 6.99 4.26
CA LEU A 497 5.53 7.84 4.43
C LEU A 497 6.61 7.57 3.36
N ASN A 498 6.62 6.35 2.81
CA ASN A 498 7.57 5.92 1.79
C ASN A 498 7.00 6.01 0.36
N VAL A 499 5.76 6.51 0.21
CA VAL A 499 5.16 6.68 -1.12
C VAL A 499 5.87 7.82 -1.83
N PRO A 500 6.42 7.60 -3.04
CA PRO A 500 7.07 8.65 -3.80
C PRO A 500 6.12 9.85 -4.00
N SER A 501 6.66 11.07 -3.97
CA SER A 501 5.90 12.21 -4.46
C SER A 501 5.71 12.04 -5.97
N PHE A 502 4.51 11.62 -6.38
CA PHE A 502 4.07 11.67 -7.78
C PHE A 502 3.62 13.07 -8.18
N GLU A 503 4.16 14.11 -7.54
CA GLU A 503 4.20 15.41 -8.20
C GLU A 503 4.92 15.21 -9.52
N ASN A 504 4.14 15.15 -10.60
CA ASN A 504 4.68 15.40 -11.92
C ASN A 504 5.31 16.79 -11.83
N VAL A 505 6.62 16.85 -11.61
CA VAL A 505 7.39 17.99 -12.05
C VAL A 505 7.12 18.00 -13.54
N ASN A 506 6.24 18.89 -13.98
CA ASN A 506 6.17 19.30 -15.38
C ASN A 506 7.51 19.98 -15.67
N ALA A 507 8.58 19.19 -15.72
CA ALA A 507 9.83 19.60 -16.29
C ALA A 507 9.47 19.76 -17.76
N ASP A 508 9.34 21.01 -18.20
CA ASP A 508 9.26 21.33 -19.60
C ASP A 508 10.58 20.90 -20.24
N GLY A 509 10.67 19.60 -20.53
CA GLY A 509 11.88 18.97 -21.05
C GLY A 509 12.23 19.53 -22.42
N LEU A 510 11.24 20.07 -23.15
CA LEU A 510 11.46 20.79 -24.38
C LEU A 510 12.15 22.13 -24.12
N HIS A 511 11.68 22.91 -23.15
CA HIS A 511 12.34 24.15 -22.75
C HIS A 511 13.72 23.93 -22.14
N MET A 512 13.89 22.89 -21.31
CA MET A 512 15.20 22.50 -20.79
C MET A 512 16.16 22.12 -21.93
N LEU A 513 15.69 21.37 -22.94
CA LEU A 513 16.47 21.03 -24.12
C LEU A 513 16.84 22.29 -24.92
N MET A 514 15.92 23.24 -25.11
CA MET A 514 16.21 24.52 -25.76
C MET A 514 17.31 25.30 -25.02
N ASN A 515 17.20 25.42 -23.70
CA ASN A 515 18.21 26.09 -22.87
C ASN A 515 19.56 25.36 -22.91
N MET A 516 19.57 24.03 -23.01
CA MET A 516 20.79 23.25 -23.16
C MET A 516 21.45 23.55 -24.52
N LEU A 517 20.68 23.53 -25.61
CA LEU A 517 21.16 23.82 -26.96
C LEU A 517 21.72 25.25 -27.08
N ASP A 518 21.16 26.22 -26.35
CA ASP A 518 21.64 27.62 -26.32
C ASP A 518 23.07 27.76 -25.79
N ASN A 519 23.44 26.87 -24.88
CA ASN A 519 24.77 26.85 -24.29
C ASN A 519 25.78 26.06 -25.13
N MET A 520 25.33 25.19 -26.05
CA MET A 520 26.20 24.46 -26.97
C MET A 520 26.83 25.36 -28.03
N ASN A 521 27.91 24.90 -28.66
CA ASN A 521 28.43 25.53 -29.88
C ASN A 521 27.64 25.07 -31.12
N SER A 522 27.77 25.80 -32.24
CA SER A 522 27.00 25.51 -33.46
C SER A 522 27.22 24.09 -34.01
N ALA A 523 28.39 23.48 -33.79
CA ALA A 523 28.67 22.13 -34.29
C ALA A 523 27.98 21.05 -33.44
N GLU A 524 28.01 21.19 -32.12
CA GLU A 524 27.33 20.31 -31.16
C GLU A 524 25.81 20.40 -31.28
N GLU A 525 25.26 21.62 -31.35
CA GLU A 525 23.83 21.88 -31.55
C GLU A 525 23.31 21.14 -32.79
N ASN A 526 24.00 21.30 -33.93
CA ASN A 526 23.64 20.62 -35.18
C ASN A 526 23.72 19.08 -35.06
N LYS A 527 24.71 18.56 -34.33
CA LYS A 527 24.87 17.12 -34.10
C LYS A 527 23.71 16.57 -33.27
N VAL A 528 23.32 17.27 -32.20
CA VAL A 528 22.19 16.89 -31.35
C VAL A 528 20.88 16.95 -32.13
N LEU A 529 20.62 18.03 -32.87
CA LEU A 529 19.42 18.17 -33.70
C LEU A 529 19.32 17.09 -34.78
N LYS A 530 20.44 16.72 -35.42
CA LYS A 530 20.47 15.65 -36.42
C LYS A 530 20.13 14.29 -35.83
N ARG A 531 20.69 13.96 -34.66
CA ARG A 531 20.37 12.73 -33.92
C ARG A 531 18.91 12.71 -33.48
N LEU A 532 18.43 13.81 -32.91
CA LEU A 532 17.03 13.93 -32.47
C LEU A 532 16.06 13.72 -33.63
N LYS A 533 16.37 14.24 -34.83
CA LYS A 533 15.58 14.02 -36.04
C LYS A 533 15.54 12.55 -36.47
N GLN A 534 16.63 11.81 -36.29
CA GLN A 534 16.75 10.40 -36.66
C GLN A 534 16.02 9.50 -35.67
N ASP A 535 16.24 9.71 -34.37
CA ASP A 535 15.76 8.80 -33.31
C ASP A 535 14.31 9.10 -32.91
N LYS A 536 13.93 10.38 -32.87
CA LYS A 536 12.62 10.88 -32.38
C LYS A 536 12.12 12.05 -33.24
N PRO A 537 11.64 11.79 -34.46
CA PRO A 537 11.23 12.84 -35.41
C PRO A 537 10.13 13.74 -34.83
N ASP A 538 9.15 13.20 -34.10
CA ASP A 538 8.05 13.99 -33.53
C ASP A 538 8.55 15.06 -32.55
N THR A 539 9.49 14.69 -31.68
CA THR A 539 10.12 15.63 -30.73
C THR A 539 10.96 16.67 -31.46
N PHE A 540 11.68 16.27 -32.51
CA PHE A 540 12.41 17.19 -33.36
C PHE A 540 11.49 18.23 -34.01
N TYR A 541 10.35 17.83 -34.57
CA TYR A 541 9.41 18.77 -35.19
C TYR A 541 8.77 19.71 -34.17
N LYS A 542 8.42 19.22 -32.97
CA LYS A 542 7.94 20.06 -31.86
C LYS A 542 8.98 21.09 -31.42
N LEU A 543 10.25 20.67 -31.26
CA LEU A 543 11.36 21.57 -30.95
C LEU A 543 11.54 22.63 -32.05
N ARG A 544 11.48 22.21 -33.32
CA ARG A 544 11.66 23.10 -34.47
C ARG A 544 10.58 24.16 -34.64
N GLN A 545 9.41 24.00 -34.03
CA GLN A 545 8.38 25.05 -34.01
C GLN A 545 8.77 26.23 -33.11
N GLN A 546 9.67 26.02 -32.16
CA GLN A 546 10.03 27.03 -31.15
C GLN A 546 11.52 27.40 -31.18
N TYR A 547 12.35 26.61 -31.85
CA TYR A 547 13.81 26.73 -31.80
C TYR A 547 14.46 27.18 -33.12
N PHE A 548 15.04 28.38 -33.11
CA PHE A 548 15.74 29.01 -34.23
C PHE A 548 17.26 28.75 -34.18
N THR A 549 17.86 28.38 -35.31
CA THR A 549 19.31 28.08 -35.42
C THR A 549 20.03 29.07 -36.33
N PHE A 550 21.37 29.13 -36.28
CA PHE A 550 22.14 30.04 -37.17
C PHE A 550 21.94 29.74 -38.66
N ALA A 551 21.71 28.47 -39.02
CA ALA A 551 21.42 28.08 -40.40
C ALA A 551 20.08 28.63 -40.91
N ASP A 552 19.15 28.94 -40.01
CA ASP A 552 17.84 29.49 -40.36
C ASP A 552 17.90 30.97 -40.79
N VAL A 553 18.98 31.68 -40.47
CA VAL A 553 19.22 33.08 -40.91
C VAL A 553 19.14 33.20 -42.43
N LEU A 554 19.57 32.16 -43.16
CA LEU A 554 19.48 32.13 -44.62
C LEU A 554 18.02 32.24 -45.13
N LYS A 555 17.08 31.70 -44.36
CA LYS A 555 15.65 31.63 -44.70
C LYS A 555 14.85 32.76 -44.08
N THR A 556 15.48 33.60 -43.26
CA THR A 556 14.80 34.72 -42.62
C THR A 556 14.48 35.80 -43.65
N PRO A 557 13.22 36.31 -43.70
CA PRO A 557 12.85 37.41 -44.60
C PRO A 557 13.74 38.64 -44.38
N LYS A 558 14.14 39.31 -45.48
CA LYS A 558 15.09 40.45 -45.45
C LYS A 558 14.68 41.55 -44.49
N GLN A 559 13.37 41.85 -44.39
CA GLN A 559 12.87 42.90 -43.51
C GLN A 559 13.07 42.55 -42.03
N ILE A 560 12.72 41.33 -41.62
CA ILE A 560 12.90 40.82 -40.26
C ILE A 560 14.38 40.77 -39.91
N LEU A 561 15.20 40.21 -40.81
CA LEU A 561 16.64 40.12 -40.62
C LEU A 561 17.28 41.52 -40.51
N SER A 562 16.85 42.49 -41.33
CA SER A 562 17.32 43.88 -41.26
C SER A 562 17.04 44.51 -39.90
N ASN A 563 15.84 44.32 -39.37
CA ASN A 563 15.44 44.87 -38.08
C ASN A 563 16.25 44.25 -36.94
N ALA A 564 16.39 42.91 -36.92
CA ALA A 564 17.17 42.21 -35.92
C ALA A 564 18.66 42.64 -35.94
N LEU A 565 19.28 42.71 -37.13
CA LEU A 565 20.70 43.05 -37.27
C LEU A 565 21.04 44.50 -36.89
N ARG A 566 20.07 45.42 -36.87
CA ARG A 566 20.30 46.79 -36.37
C ARG A 566 20.48 46.86 -34.85
N GLU A 567 19.93 45.88 -34.14
CA GLU A 567 19.99 45.79 -32.68
C GLU A 567 21.19 44.95 -32.20
N VAL A 568 21.94 44.31 -33.11
CA VAL A 568 23.18 43.58 -32.82
C VAL A 568 24.39 44.52 -32.91
N GLU A 569 25.41 44.29 -32.07
CA GLU A 569 26.64 45.06 -32.14
C GLU A 569 27.31 44.98 -33.52
N ARG A 570 27.75 46.13 -34.04
CA ARG A 570 28.15 46.28 -35.45
C ARG A 570 29.35 45.41 -35.84
N ASN A 571 30.31 45.27 -34.92
CA ASN A 571 31.51 44.45 -35.01
C ASN A 571 31.22 42.93 -35.05
N TYR A 572 30.04 42.48 -34.61
CA TYR A 572 29.68 41.05 -34.67
C TYR A 572 29.15 40.61 -36.03
N ILE A 573 28.54 41.51 -36.81
CA ILE A 573 27.91 41.14 -38.08
C ILE A 573 28.93 40.59 -39.07
N GLY A 574 30.06 41.28 -39.27
CA GLY A 574 31.14 40.83 -40.17
C GLY A 574 31.82 39.55 -39.70
N ARG A 575 32.01 39.39 -38.38
CA ARG A 575 32.60 38.18 -37.78
C ARG A 575 31.69 36.97 -37.90
N ALA A 576 30.38 37.12 -37.71
CA ALA A 576 29.43 36.02 -37.72
C ALA A 576 29.29 35.34 -39.10
N ILE A 577 29.42 36.12 -40.19
CA ILE A 577 29.33 35.63 -41.57
C ILE A 577 30.65 35.08 -42.11
N CYS A 578 31.75 35.17 -41.36
CA CYS A 578 33.03 34.56 -41.75
C CYS A 578 32.89 33.03 -41.88
N GLY A 579 33.48 32.46 -42.94
CA GLY A 579 33.44 31.02 -43.20
C GLY A 579 32.06 30.46 -43.58
N THR A 580 31.08 31.32 -43.89
CA THR A 580 29.77 30.90 -44.43
C THR A 580 29.78 30.88 -45.96
N PRO A 581 28.87 30.15 -46.63
CA PRO A 581 28.73 30.17 -48.09
C PRO A 581 28.42 31.57 -48.64
N ASP A 582 28.81 31.84 -49.88
CA ASP A 582 28.65 33.16 -50.49
C ASP A 582 27.18 33.60 -50.58
N GLU A 583 26.27 32.68 -50.82
CA GLU A 583 24.83 32.93 -50.79
C GLU A 583 24.37 33.49 -49.43
N PHE A 584 24.86 32.91 -48.33
CA PHE A 584 24.57 33.36 -46.97
C PHE A 584 25.10 34.77 -46.72
N LYS A 585 26.35 35.03 -47.12
CA LYS A 585 26.95 36.37 -47.03
C LYS A 585 26.14 37.39 -47.82
N ILE A 586 25.75 37.06 -49.06
CA ILE A 586 24.96 37.94 -49.92
C ILE A 586 23.62 38.26 -49.29
N HIS A 587 22.90 37.28 -48.76
CA HIS A 587 21.60 37.50 -48.13
C HIS A 587 21.71 38.40 -46.90
N VAL A 588 22.62 38.08 -45.96
CA VAL A 588 22.83 38.88 -44.76
C VAL A 588 23.24 40.31 -45.14
N LEU A 589 24.22 40.48 -46.03
CA LEU A 589 24.65 41.80 -46.46
C LEU A 589 23.52 42.55 -47.16
N SER A 590 22.72 41.90 -48.01
CA SER A 590 21.60 42.52 -48.71
C SER A 590 20.52 43.06 -47.78
N SER A 591 20.39 42.45 -46.60
CA SER A 591 19.44 42.84 -45.55
C SER A 591 19.93 44.03 -44.71
N LEU A 592 21.20 44.43 -44.81
CA LEU A 592 21.77 45.56 -44.06
C LEU A 592 21.50 46.91 -44.73
N THR A 593 21.43 47.97 -43.92
CA THR A 593 21.45 49.35 -44.40
C THR A 593 22.78 49.68 -45.10
N PRO A 594 22.85 50.67 -46.01
CA PRO A 594 24.08 50.98 -46.75
C PRO A 594 25.31 51.20 -45.86
N LYS A 595 25.13 51.87 -44.72
CA LYS A 595 26.18 52.12 -43.73
C LYS A 595 26.64 50.84 -43.03
N LEU A 596 25.72 50.01 -42.54
CA LEU A 596 26.07 48.74 -41.88
C LEU A 596 26.66 47.72 -42.86
N LYS A 597 26.17 47.70 -44.11
CA LYS A 597 26.73 46.88 -45.19
C LYS A 597 28.19 47.24 -45.48
N ALA A 598 28.54 48.52 -45.52
CA ALA A 598 29.92 48.96 -45.75
C ALA A 598 30.85 48.49 -44.63
N LEU A 599 30.45 48.68 -43.36
CA LEU A 599 31.20 48.25 -42.19
C LEU A 599 31.36 46.72 -42.13
N ALA A 600 30.26 45.98 -42.31
CA ALA A 600 30.30 44.51 -42.30
C ALA A 600 31.17 43.94 -43.43
N LYS A 601 31.21 44.59 -44.61
CA LYS A 601 32.12 44.20 -45.70
C LYS A 601 33.58 44.49 -45.38
N GLU A 602 33.87 45.59 -44.70
CA GLU A 602 35.23 45.92 -44.27
C GLU A 602 35.72 44.91 -43.21
N ASP A 603 34.89 44.64 -42.20
CA ASP A 603 35.17 43.64 -41.18
C ASP A 603 35.33 42.24 -41.79
N LEU A 604 34.45 41.85 -42.72
CA LEU A 604 34.58 40.58 -43.42
C LEU A 604 35.94 40.47 -44.12
N LYS A 605 36.35 41.48 -44.91
CA LYS A 605 37.67 41.49 -45.57
C LYS A 605 38.84 41.41 -44.58
N ARG A 606 38.68 41.99 -43.38
CA ARG A 606 39.71 42.03 -42.35
C ARG A 606 39.90 40.68 -41.66
N TYR A 607 38.80 39.96 -41.41
CA TYR A 607 38.79 38.74 -40.60
C TYR A 607 38.74 37.45 -41.42
N GLU A 608 38.30 37.51 -42.68
CA GLU A 608 38.17 36.35 -43.56
C GLU A 608 39.52 35.61 -43.74
N GLY A 609 39.49 34.30 -43.51
CA GLY A 609 40.67 33.42 -43.56
C GLY A 609 41.65 33.55 -42.39
N ARG A 610 41.43 34.46 -41.43
CA ARG A 610 42.35 34.72 -40.30
C ARG A 610 41.71 34.64 -38.92
N ILE A 611 40.39 34.41 -38.85
CA ILE A 611 39.61 34.39 -37.60
C ILE A 611 39.43 32.96 -37.07
N ALA A 612 39.66 32.77 -35.77
CA ALA A 612 39.47 31.49 -35.10
C ALA A 612 37.99 31.21 -34.80
N ALA A 613 37.58 29.94 -34.75
CA ALA A 613 36.20 29.56 -34.43
C ALA A 613 35.72 30.16 -33.08
N LYS A 614 36.62 30.25 -32.09
CA LYS A 614 36.36 30.86 -30.77
C LYS A 614 35.88 32.32 -30.86
N ASP A 615 36.29 33.04 -31.91
CA ASP A 615 35.91 34.43 -32.15
C ASP A 615 34.66 34.58 -33.03
N ILE A 616 34.27 33.54 -33.76
CA ILE A 616 33.10 33.54 -34.64
C ILE A 616 31.83 33.16 -33.85
N GLU A 617 31.92 32.13 -33.00
CA GLU A 617 30.78 31.62 -32.23
C GLU A 617 30.04 32.68 -31.39
N PRO A 618 30.69 33.57 -30.60
CA PRO A 618 29.97 34.58 -29.84
C PRO A 618 29.19 35.55 -30.75
N ALA A 619 29.75 35.88 -31.92
CA ALA A 619 29.09 36.75 -32.90
C ALA A 619 27.85 36.07 -33.52
N ARG A 620 27.94 34.77 -33.83
CA ARG A 620 26.79 33.99 -34.31
C ARG A 620 25.71 33.85 -33.25
N LYS A 621 26.08 33.57 -32.00
CA LYS A 621 25.16 33.50 -30.86
C LYS A 621 24.41 34.82 -30.64
N ALA A 622 25.10 35.96 -30.76
CA ALA A 622 24.47 37.28 -30.62
C ALA A 622 23.33 37.50 -31.64
N ILE A 623 23.56 37.13 -32.92
CA ILE A 623 22.54 37.23 -33.97
C ILE A 623 21.38 36.29 -33.71
N VAL A 624 21.66 35.03 -33.37
CA VAL A 624 20.64 34.01 -33.10
C VAL A 624 19.78 34.39 -31.89
N HIS A 625 20.41 34.85 -30.81
CA HIS A 625 19.72 35.29 -29.60
C HIS A 625 18.72 36.40 -29.92
N LYS A 626 19.11 37.39 -30.74
CA LYS A 626 18.21 38.48 -31.13
C LYS A 626 17.02 38.01 -31.95
N LEU A 627 17.22 37.06 -32.86
CA LEU A 627 16.13 36.46 -33.65
C LEU A 627 15.21 35.58 -32.79
N ARG A 628 15.75 34.88 -31.79
CA ARG A 628 14.94 34.13 -30.80
C ARG A 628 14.10 35.06 -29.94
N GLU A 629 14.62 36.21 -29.54
CA GLU A 629 13.85 37.26 -28.84
C GLU A 629 12.67 37.75 -29.69
N TYR A 630 12.88 37.93 -30.99
CA TYR A 630 11.80 38.30 -31.92
C TYR A 630 10.72 37.21 -32.01
N ILE A 631 11.11 35.94 -31.97
CA ILE A 631 10.17 34.81 -31.94
C ILE A 631 9.39 34.77 -30.63
N HIS A 632 10.08 34.93 -29.50
CA HIS A 632 9.46 34.93 -28.18
C HIS A 632 8.48 36.10 -27.98
N THR A 633 8.82 37.28 -28.53
CA THR A 633 7.95 38.48 -28.49
C THR A 633 6.84 38.47 -29.56
N GLY A 634 6.79 37.45 -30.42
CA GLY A 634 5.79 37.33 -31.48
C GLY A 634 5.98 38.29 -32.67
N LYS A 635 7.13 38.98 -32.77
CA LYS A 635 7.47 39.85 -33.91
C LYS A 635 7.82 39.05 -35.18
N PHE A 636 8.15 37.78 -35.01
CA PHE A 636 8.47 36.82 -36.06
C PHE A 636 8.01 35.43 -35.61
N SER A 637 7.65 34.54 -36.52
CA SER A 637 7.27 33.16 -36.15
C SER A 637 8.03 32.13 -36.96
N MET A 638 8.24 30.94 -36.37
CA MET A 638 8.87 29.82 -37.10
C MET A 638 8.00 29.32 -38.27
N ASN A 639 6.69 29.59 -38.25
CA ASN A 639 5.78 29.28 -39.35
C ASN A 639 6.03 30.20 -40.56
N GLU A 640 6.27 31.50 -40.35
CA GLU A 640 6.64 32.45 -41.41
C GLU A 640 7.97 32.06 -42.09
N LEU A 641 8.91 31.51 -41.33
CA LEU A 641 10.17 30.98 -41.87
C LEU A 641 9.95 29.80 -42.83
N GLN A 642 8.93 28.97 -42.59
CA GLN A 642 8.59 27.83 -43.46
C GLN A 642 7.82 28.26 -44.70
N ALA A 643 6.95 29.27 -44.60
CA ALA A 643 6.17 29.81 -45.72
C ALA A 643 7.05 30.49 -46.78
N HIS A 644 8.12 31.19 -46.37
CA HIS A 644 9.04 31.84 -47.31
C HIS A 644 9.77 30.82 -48.23
N LYS A 645 10.01 29.61 -47.72
CA LYS A 645 10.62 28.52 -48.51
C LYS A 645 9.73 28.08 -49.68
N GLN A 646 8.41 28.16 -49.54
CA GLN A 646 7.45 27.75 -50.59
C GLN A 646 7.22 28.83 -51.65
N ALA A 647 7.56 30.09 -51.36
CA ALA A 647 7.42 31.19 -52.32
C ALA A 647 8.64 31.36 -53.23
N GLU A 648 9.80 30.82 -52.83
CA GLU A 648 11.05 30.85 -53.60
C GLU A 648 11.38 29.53 -54.33
N SER A 649 10.63 28.45 -54.05
CA SER A 649 10.65 27.18 -54.78
C SER A 649 9.54 27.13 -55.81
#